data_AF-A0A8C9T7P5-F1
#
_entry.id   AF-A0A8C9T7P5-F1
#
_cell.length_a   1.000
_cell.length_b   1.000
_cell.length_c   1.000
_cell.angle_alpha   90.00
_cell.angle_beta   90.00
_cell.angle_gamma   90.00
#
_symmetry.space_group_name_H-M   'P 1'
#
loop_
_entity.id
_entity.type
_entity.pdbx_description
1 polymer ?
#
loop_
_entity_poly.entity_id
_entity_poly.type
_entity_poly.pdbx_seq_one_letter_code
_entity_poly.pdbx_strand_id
1 'polypeptide(L)'
;MGFLLASLCVVHLLLLADRTNAETAASGNTTQSEPFYPFGLNNGDTKYDYNNYYFYYGQYFQIQTETGFPFFGGKYHLINIYMQGFLTLGKTSSYSSPIRFPSYSRNDFIAPFWTTWNNGVNAALSYRQVTSGSVLQEVTSDINQYNPQLNFSAAWAFIATWNWTKYYSTAPLEATFQVVLVTDGTLSFVMMNYGNLSATSDVQVGYDTFNSTNYFSMPGSFQSNITNLSFTSNVNVRGRWVFRTDYCYNNCLFQDDFYPYGPNNGDSLIPPVNDGNSSVILLTETLQFFGTEYNKLYVNNNGFLTFDQPVSSSYPSMFRSGYDIIAPLWSNWNNAKSGVISYRQVTSGGDLQQATSDINQYFPQLNFTATWVFIATWDNVAFYNMDTETSFQVVLISDGNQSFVLMNYGRISSVISSVQAGFVTADSMIYFNMLEYSSYTDLTFSSNVNEKGRWVFQTNINYVKGPFLPFGTNNGDTQQYLPSYYYRYYYYYYTYYSVTGTLGFPFFGGKYYQLYIYPKGYLTFPWSVYATPVQFPIYSRNNYIAPFWMLADYIQSAVVSYRQVTSGSVLEQATSDILKYFPELNFTATWVFIVTWNWMEYYPTMGNNTIFQVVLVSDGHLSFIMMNYGNLAPKTQSVQVGYDTFNSTNYFSMPESFQSNITTLSFTSNVNVTGRWVFRTDSCPNNCLLQENFYPFGPNNGDTVNPAADDESSSVILLNETFQFFGSVHNQLYVNNYGFLTFDQPVSSSYSSMFGSGYDTIAPLWSYWNTTKSGVISYRQVTSGSDLQQATSDINQYFPQLNFTATWVFIATWDSVAYGNMDTETSFQVVLISNGNFSFVLLNYGRISSVISNMQAGFVTADSMIYFSILDQISYTDLTFSSNIND
;
A
#
# COMPACT_ATOMS: atom_id res chain seq x y z
N MET A 1 28.58 -15.20 19.14
CA MET A 1 27.88 -15.50 20.41
C MET A 1 28.80 -15.70 21.63
N GLY A 2 30.11 -15.93 21.49
CA GLY A 2 31.00 -16.25 22.61
C GLY A 2 31.56 -15.10 23.47
N PHE A 3 31.41 -13.83 23.07
CA PHE A 3 32.00 -12.68 23.79
C PHE A 3 31.00 -11.88 24.65
N LEU A 4 29.69 -11.89 24.33
CA LEU A 4 28.67 -11.17 25.10
C LEU A 4 28.32 -11.87 26.44
N LEU A 5 28.45 -13.19 26.50
CA LEU A 5 28.28 -13.95 27.73
C LEU A 5 29.43 -13.71 28.73
N ALA A 6 30.63 -13.35 28.28
CA ALA A 6 31.75 -13.11 29.19
C ALA A 6 31.61 -11.78 29.96
N SER A 7 31.19 -10.68 29.32
CA SER A 7 31.09 -9.38 30.01
C SER A 7 29.83 -9.21 30.87
N LEU A 8 28.70 -9.83 30.49
CA LEU A 8 27.47 -9.77 31.30
C LEU A 8 27.44 -10.81 32.44
N CYS A 9 28.02 -12.01 32.27
CA CYS A 9 28.16 -12.95 33.40
C CYS A 9 29.21 -12.50 34.42
N VAL A 10 30.28 -11.83 33.99
CA VAL A 10 31.33 -11.35 34.92
C VAL A 10 30.81 -10.25 35.85
N VAL A 11 29.91 -9.37 35.39
CA VAL A 11 29.30 -8.33 36.24
C VAL A 11 28.34 -8.93 37.27
N HIS A 12 27.56 -9.97 36.91
CA HIS A 12 26.67 -10.62 37.87
C HIS A 12 27.41 -11.55 38.86
N LEU A 13 28.52 -12.17 38.47
CA LEU A 13 29.36 -12.98 39.38
C LEU A 13 30.27 -12.13 40.29
N LEU A 14 30.78 -10.97 39.84
CA LEU A 14 31.58 -10.07 40.69
C LEU A 14 30.74 -9.36 41.75
N LEU A 15 29.48 -9.00 41.45
CA LEU A 15 28.56 -8.40 42.42
C LEU A 15 28.18 -9.36 43.58
N LEU A 16 28.32 -10.67 43.39
CA LEU A 16 28.10 -11.67 44.45
C LEU A 16 29.39 -12.00 45.22
N ALA A 17 30.56 -11.87 44.61
CA ALA A 17 31.85 -12.12 45.27
C ALA A 17 32.32 -10.98 46.18
N ASP A 18 31.89 -9.73 45.93
CA ASP A 18 32.29 -8.57 46.74
C ASP A 18 31.48 -8.40 48.03
N ARG A 19 30.36 -9.12 48.20
CA ARG A 19 29.60 -9.11 49.48
C ARG A 19 30.38 -9.74 50.64
N THR A 20 31.37 -10.60 50.38
CA THR A 20 32.13 -11.27 51.44
C THR A 20 33.42 -10.56 51.85
N ASN A 21 33.89 -9.56 51.10
CA ASN A 21 35.18 -8.89 51.38
C ASN A 21 35.04 -7.44 51.90
N ALA A 22 33.84 -6.86 51.88
CA ALA A 22 33.61 -5.49 52.36
C ALA A 22 33.69 -5.31 53.89
N GLU A 23 33.76 -6.39 54.69
CA GLU A 23 33.78 -6.31 56.16
C GLU A 23 35.20 -6.20 56.79
N THR A 24 36.31 -6.21 56.02
CA THR A 24 37.66 -6.20 56.62
C THR A 24 38.62 -5.09 56.17
N ALA A 25 38.21 -4.15 55.32
CA ALA A 25 39.08 -3.05 54.87
C ALA A 25 38.87 -1.72 55.63
N ALA A 26 38.60 -1.78 56.93
CA ALA A 26 38.57 -0.61 57.82
C ALA A 26 39.89 -0.45 58.61
N SER A 27 41.05 -0.48 57.94
CA SER A 27 42.28 0.15 58.46
C SER A 27 43.35 0.19 57.36
N GLY A 28 43.66 1.38 56.85
CA GLY A 28 44.67 1.54 55.81
C GLY A 28 44.67 2.94 55.20
N ASN A 29 45.26 3.88 55.92
CA ASN A 29 45.49 5.25 55.47
C ASN A 29 46.57 5.24 54.37
N THR A 30 46.17 5.22 53.10
CA THR A 30 47.04 5.55 51.96
C THR A 30 46.28 6.51 51.05
N THR A 31 46.78 7.73 50.90
CA THR A 31 46.33 8.72 49.92
C THR A 31 46.68 8.19 48.51
N GLN A 32 45.79 7.39 47.92
CA GLN A 32 45.84 7.07 46.49
C GLN A 32 45.38 8.27 45.67
N SER A 33 46.07 8.57 44.56
CA SER A 33 45.72 9.72 43.71
C SER A 33 44.39 9.48 43.00
N GLU A 34 43.56 10.53 42.93
CA GLU A 34 42.30 10.51 42.17
C GLU A 34 42.56 10.26 40.67
N PRO A 35 41.63 9.63 39.92
CA PRO A 35 41.85 9.15 38.56
C PRO A 35 41.82 10.26 37.48
N PHE A 36 42.05 11.52 37.87
CA PHE A 36 41.89 12.68 36.99
C PHE A 36 43.14 12.94 36.15
N TYR A 37 42.92 13.25 34.87
CA TYR A 37 43.96 13.91 34.08
C TYR A 37 44.16 15.35 34.58
N PRO A 38 45.38 15.91 34.52
CA PRO A 38 45.68 17.24 35.05
C PRO A 38 44.72 18.31 34.52
N PHE A 39 44.08 19.08 35.40
CA PHE A 39 43.08 20.09 35.02
C PHE A 39 43.29 21.42 35.76
N GLY A 40 42.58 22.47 35.32
CA GLY A 40 42.64 23.83 35.87
C GLY A 40 43.60 24.76 35.11
N LEU A 41 43.58 26.05 35.47
CA LEU A 41 44.28 27.12 34.73
C LEU A 41 45.79 26.86 34.51
N ASN A 42 46.47 26.26 35.50
CA ASN A 42 47.90 25.93 35.39
C ASN A 42 48.21 24.86 34.34
N ASN A 43 47.19 24.13 33.90
CA ASN A 43 47.26 23.09 32.89
C ASN A 43 46.74 23.57 31.52
N GLY A 44 46.50 24.88 31.37
CA GLY A 44 46.01 25.50 30.13
C GLY A 44 44.50 25.40 29.92
N ASP A 45 43.74 24.97 30.93
CA ASP A 45 42.29 24.87 30.83
C ASP A 45 41.63 26.24 30.80
N THR A 46 40.57 26.36 30.00
CA THR A 46 39.61 27.46 30.14
C THR A 46 38.74 27.17 31.35
N LYS A 47 38.67 28.12 32.29
CA LYS A 47 37.86 28.01 33.51
C LYS A 47 36.61 28.88 33.41
N TYR A 48 35.47 28.28 33.69
CA TYR A 48 34.19 28.95 33.86
C TYR A 48 33.80 28.91 35.33
N ASP A 49 33.94 30.05 36.00
CA ASP A 49 33.55 30.27 37.39
C ASP A 49 32.19 30.97 37.42
N TYR A 50 31.23 30.47 38.20
CA TYR A 50 29.90 31.09 38.25
C TYR A 50 29.43 31.36 39.69
N ASN A 51 29.47 32.64 40.08
CA ASN A 51 29.04 33.15 41.38
C ASN A 51 27.75 33.97 41.22
N ASN A 52 26.57 33.37 41.08
CA ASN A 52 25.32 34.15 41.10
C ASN A 52 24.08 33.41 41.61
N TYR A 53 23.23 34.14 42.33
CA TYR A 53 22.11 33.65 43.14
C TYR A 53 20.84 33.26 42.35
N TYR A 54 20.83 33.44 41.02
CA TYR A 54 19.66 33.18 40.17
C TYR A 54 20.04 32.30 38.97
N PHE A 55 19.57 31.06 39.00
CA PHE A 55 19.74 30.07 37.93
C PHE A 55 18.74 30.37 36.80
N TYR A 56 19.23 30.64 35.59
CA TYR A 56 18.43 30.41 34.38
C TYR A 56 18.76 29.01 33.87
N TYR A 57 17.76 28.14 33.87
CA TYR A 57 17.85 26.80 33.31
C TYR A 57 18.36 26.84 31.87
N GLY A 58 19.38 26.03 31.55
CA GLY A 58 19.88 25.88 30.17
C GLY A 58 21.11 26.70 29.78
N GLN A 59 21.94 27.19 30.72
CA GLN A 59 23.25 27.74 30.35
C GLN A 59 24.22 26.61 29.91
N TYR A 60 24.76 26.78 28.71
CA TYR A 60 25.79 25.93 28.12
C TYR A 60 26.83 26.79 27.42
N PHE A 61 28.00 26.23 27.14
CA PHE A 61 28.91 26.75 26.13
C PHE A 61 29.18 25.68 25.08
N GLN A 62 29.63 26.13 23.92
CA GLN A 62 29.89 25.27 22.78
C GLN A 62 31.37 25.22 22.49
N ILE A 63 31.83 24.03 22.12
CA ILE A 63 33.13 23.86 21.48
C ILE A 63 32.91 23.29 20.08
N GLN A 64 33.80 23.67 19.16
CA GLN A 64 33.94 23.00 17.88
C GLN A 64 35.18 22.10 17.90
N THR A 65 35.03 20.88 17.40
CA THR A 65 36.11 19.88 17.33
C THR A 65 36.74 19.88 15.93
N GLU A 66 38.07 19.76 15.87
CA GLU A 66 38.81 19.79 14.60
C GLU A 66 38.59 18.52 13.76
N THR A 67 38.59 17.35 14.41
CA THR A 67 38.52 16.04 13.72
C THR A 67 37.12 15.43 13.71
N GLY A 68 36.17 16.01 14.44
CA GLY A 68 34.89 15.37 14.74
C GLY A 68 35.04 14.28 15.81
N PHE A 69 34.03 14.10 16.65
CA PHE A 69 33.99 13.03 17.65
C PHE A 69 32.96 11.95 17.23
N PRO A 70 33.41 10.74 16.85
CA PRO A 70 32.50 9.63 16.61
C PRO A 70 31.73 9.24 17.89
N PHE A 71 30.41 9.16 17.83
CA PHE A 71 29.58 8.70 18.93
C PHE A 71 28.33 7.98 18.38
N PHE A 72 28.27 6.66 18.56
CA PHE A 72 27.15 5.76 18.21
C PHE A 72 26.41 6.16 16.91
N GLY A 73 27.08 6.01 15.76
CA GLY A 73 26.48 6.31 14.46
C GLY A 73 26.49 7.76 14.01
N GLY A 74 26.81 8.74 14.86
CA GLY A 74 27.01 10.15 14.46
C GLY A 74 28.42 10.70 14.72
N LYS A 75 29.01 11.47 13.79
CA LYS A 75 30.29 12.17 14.00
C LYS A 75 29.99 13.63 14.28
N TYR A 76 30.41 14.11 15.45
CA TYR A 76 29.96 15.40 15.97
C TYR A 76 31.10 16.41 16.02
N HIS A 77 30.91 17.53 15.32
CA HIS A 77 31.82 18.67 15.38
C HIS A 77 31.43 19.69 16.45
N LEU A 78 30.19 19.67 16.91
CA LEU A 78 29.68 20.59 17.91
C LEU A 78 29.35 19.84 19.21
N ILE A 79 29.92 20.29 20.33
CA ILE A 79 29.65 19.73 21.66
C ILE A 79 29.18 20.86 22.57
N ASN A 80 28.03 20.67 23.21
CA ASN A 80 27.46 21.61 24.16
C ASN A 80 27.72 21.08 25.57
N ILE A 81 28.34 21.89 26.42
CA ILE A 81 28.71 21.52 27.79
C ILE A 81 27.83 22.30 28.77
N TYR A 82 27.17 21.57 29.66
CA TYR A 82 26.21 22.12 30.61
C TYR A 82 26.79 22.15 32.03
N MET A 83 26.53 23.24 32.75
CA MET A 83 26.95 23.40 34.16
C MET A 83 26.29 22.38 35.09
N GLN A 84 25.22 21.74 34.66
CA GLN A 84 24.49 20.70 35.41
C GLN A 84 25.17 19.32 35.35
N GLY A 85 26.34 19.21 34.71
CA GLY A 85 27.15 17.97 34.68
C GLY A 85 26.80 17.01 33.54
N PHE A 86 26.35 17.55 32.40
CA PHE A 86 26.08 16.77 31.18
C PHE A 86 26.53 17.51 29.92
N LEU A 87 26.57 16.78 28.81
CA LEU A 87 26.91 17.25 27.49
C LEU A 87 25.83 16.81 26.50
N THR A 88 25.60 17.62 25.47
CA THR A 88 24.86 17.18 24.28
C THR A 88 25.69 17.35 23.01
N LEU A 89 25.56 16.40 22.10
CA LEU A 89 26.28 16.39 20.82
C LEU A 89 25.40 16.93 19.69
N GLY A 90 25.97 17.78 18.84
CA GLY A 90 25.33 18.34 17.64
C GLY A 90 24.25 19.40 17.90
N LYS A 91 23.44 19.26 18.94
CA LYS A 91 22.34 20.19 19.25
C LYS A 91 22.16 20.43 20.75
N THR A 92 21.56 21.57 21.07
CA THR A 92 21.29 21.98 22.45
C THR A 92 20.08 21.24 23.03
N SER A 93 20.16 20.90 24.32
CA SER A 93 19.06 20.40 25.11
C SER A 93 18.25 21.53 25.77
N SER A 94 16.92 21.36 25.80
CA SER A 94 16.00 22.18 26.59
C SER A 94 15.74 21.60 27.99
N TYR A 95 16.31 20.44 28.31
CA TYR A 95 16.10 19.79 29.60
C TYR A 95 16.89 20.50 30.70
N SER A 96 16.17 20.83 31.76
CA SER A 96 16.63 21.60 32.89
C SER A 96 16.99 20.74 34.11
N SER A 97 16.53 19.48 34.10
CA SER A 97 16.66 18.52 35.19
C SER A 97 17.03 17.14 34.62
N PRO A 98 17.72 16.29 35.41
CA PRO A 98 18.08 14.93 35.01
C PRO A 98 16.85 14.13 34.57
N ILE A 99 16.99 13.45 33.43
CA ILE A 99 16.03 12.47 32.93
C ILE A 99 16.64 11.07 33.04
N ARG A 100 15.80 10.05 33.22
CA ARG A 100 16.27 8.66 33.30
C ARG A 100 16.67 8.16 31.92
N PHE A 101 17.78 7.43 31.85
CA PHE A 101 18.15 6.65 30.66
C PHE A 101 17.58 5.23 30.77
N PRO A 102 16.91 4.70 29.73
CA PRO A 102 16.68 5.32 28.42
C PRO A 102 15.65 6.46 28.49
N SER A 103 15.97 7.58 27.85
CA SER A 103 15.14 8.80 27.85
C SER A 103 14.17 8.85 26.68
N TYR A 104 14.42 8.09 25.60
CA TYR A 104 13.74 8.19 24.31
C TYR A 104 13.69 9.62 23.77
N SER A 105 14.63 10.47 24.19
CA SER A 105 14.67 11.86 23.78
C SER A 105 15.23 11.97 22.37
N ARG A 106 15.11 13.16 21.78
CA ARG A 106 15.77 13.45 20.51
C ARG A 106 17.26 13.81 20.67
N ASN A 107 17.84 13.92 21.86
CA ASN A 107 19.23 14.39 22.03
C ASN A 107 20.20 13.24 22.31
N ASP A 108 21.43 13.36 21.82
CA ASP A 108 22.55 12.52 22.25
C ASP A 108 23.21 13.14 23.48
N PHE A 109 23.17 12.42 24.59
CA PHE A 109 23.63 12.83 25.91
C PHE A 109 24.87 12.04 26.34
N ILE A 110 25.82 12.77 26.93
CA ILE A 110 26.85 12.21 27.80
C ILE A 110 26.69 12.88 29.16
N ALA A 111 26.32 12.11 30.17
CA ALA A 111 26.04 12.59 31.52
C ALA A 111 27.07 11.99 32.49
N PRO A 112 28.27 12.58 32.66
CA PRO A 112 29.19 12.13 33.69
C PRO A 112 28.59 12.31 35.09
N PHE A 113 27.81 13.36 35.35
CA PHE A 113 27.09 13.51 36.64
C PHE A 113 25.96 14.55 36.53
N TRP A 114 24.85 14.20 35.87
CA TRP A 114 23.75 15.14 35.63
C TRP A 114 22.88 15.31 36.88
N THR A 115 22.82 16.52 37.44
CA THR A 115 21.99 16.85 38.62
C THR A 115 21.32 18.24 38.54
N THR A 116 20.38 18.51 39.45
CA THR A 116 19.62 19.78 39.57
C THR A 116 20.18 20.77 40.58
N TRP A 117 21.44 20.64 41.03
CA TRP A 117 22.03 21.44 42.12
C TRP A 117 21.60 22.91 42.09
N ASN A 118 20.62 23.22 42.95
CA ASN A 118 19.97 24.51 43.02
C ASN A 118 20.39 25.20 44.33
N ASN A 119 20.85 26.44 44.18
CA ASN A 119 21.16 27.43 45.22
C ASN A 119 22.49 27.25 45.99
N GLY A 120 23.42 28.18 45.73
CA GLY A 120 24.57 28.46 46.59
C GLY A 120 25.72 27.46 46.49
N VAL A 121 26.16 27.12 45.28
CA VAL A 121 27.34 26.27 45.03
C VAL A 121 28.39 27.11 44.32
N ASN A 122 29.64 27.11 44.81
CA ASN A 122 30.80 27.49 44.03
C ASN A 122 31.09 26.33 43.07
N ALA A 123 30.59 26.44 41.85
CA ALA A 123 30.81 25.48 40.79
C ALA A 123 31.84 26.04 39.82
N ALA A 124 32.98 25.33 39.69
CA ALA A 124 33.98 25.61 38.67
C ALA A 124 33.96 24.50 37.63
N LEU A 125 33.88 24.88 36.35
CA LEU A 125 34.06 23.98 35.23
C LEU A 125 35.34 24.38 34.49
N SER A 126 36.31 23.47 34.42
CA SER A 126 37.54 23.65 33.65
C SER A 126 37.52 22.72 32.45
N TYR A 127 37.89 23.21 31.27
CA TYR A 127 37.95 22.38 30.08
C TYR A 127 39.08 22.76 29.12
N ARG A 128 39.49 21.81 28.26
CA ARG A 128 40.41 22.05 27.15
C ARG A 128 40.25 21.02 26.03
N GLN A 129 40.67 21.40 24.83
CA GLN A 129 40.93 20.48 23.72
C GLN A 129 42.44 20.22 23.63
N VAL A 130 42.83 18.97 23.34
CA VAL A 130 44.22 18.51 23.29
C VAL A 130 44.44 17.76 21.98
N THR A 131 45.35 18.27 21.14
CA THR A 131 45.74 17.66 19.85
C THR A 131 47.21 17.23 19.82
N SER A 132 47.97 17.53 20.89
CA SER A 132 49.35 17.08 21.07
C SER A 132 49.77 17.17 22.55
N GLY A 133 50.90 16.57 22.91
CA GLY A 133 51.51 16.67 24.24
C GLY A 133 51.35 15.42 25.12
N SER A 134 51.86 15.50 26.36
CA SER A 134 51.96 14.36 27.28
C SER A 134 50.60 13.76 27.67
N VAL A 135 49.57 14.59 27.82
CA VAL A 135 48.22 14.13 28.17
C VAL A 135 47.62 13.26 27.05
N LEU A 136 47.86 13.60 25.78
CA LEU A 136 47.37 12.80 24.65
C LEU A 136 48.08 11.43 24.59
N GLN A 137 49.36 11.39 24.94
CA GLN A 137 50.13 10.15 25.06
C GLN A 137 49.65 9.29 26.23
N GLU A 138 49.34 9.91 27.38
CA GLU A 138 48.81 9.23 28.56
C GLU A 138 47.45 8.59 28.27
N VAL A 139 46.51 9.33 27.68
CA VAL A 139 45.20 8.81 27.28
C VAL A 139 45.34 7.66 26.26
N THR A 140 46.29 7.79 25.32
CA THR A 140 46.60 6.73 24.34
C THR A 140 47.11 5.46 25.04
N SER A 141 48.03 5.62 25.99
CA SER A 141 48.57 4.51 26.79
C SER A 141 47.46 3.83 27.59
N ASP A 142 46.60 4.61 28.25
CA ASP A 142 45.50 4.09 29.05
C ASP A 142 44.51 3.28 28.19
N ILE A 143 44.08 3.81 27.03
CA ILE A 143 43.17 3.08 26.13
C ILE A 143 43.81 1.78 25.65
N ASN A 144 45.08 1.79 25.24
CA ASN A 144 45.77 0.59 24.78
C ASN A 144 46.01 -0.42 25.91
N GLN A 145 46.19 0.04 27.16
CA GLN A 145 46.26 -0.85 28.31
C GLN A 145 44.93 -1.59 28.52
N TYR A 146 43.80 -0.89 28.37
CA TYR A 146 42.47 -1.49 28.54
C TYR A 146 42.05 -2.31 27.30
N ASN A 147 42.55 -1.96 26.11
CA ASN A 147 42.16 -2.55 24.83
C ASN A 147 43.40 -2.81 23.92
N PRO A 148 44.29 -3.75 24.30
CA PRO A 148 45.58 -3.94 23.63
C PRO A 148 45.50 -4.40 22.17
N GLN A 149 44.32 -4.82 21.70
CA GLN A 149 44.11 -5.32 20.35
C GLN A 149 43.81 -4.22 19.33
N LEU A 150 43.56 -2.98 19.78
CA LEU A 150 43.03 -1.92 18.91
C LEU A 150 44.11 -1.05 18.24
N ASN A 151 45.37 -1.09 18.69
CA ASN A 151 46.44 -0.20 18.23
C ASN A 151 46.00 1.28 18.18
N PHE A 152 45.31 1.74 19.20
CA PHE A 152 44.74 3.08 19.25
C PHE A 152 45.84 4.14 19.34
N SER A 153 45.68 5.26 18.63
CA SER A 153 46.58 6.41 18.71
C SER A 153 45.78 7.70 18.70
N ALA A 154 45.58 8.32 19.86
CA ALA A 154 44.72 9.50 19.96
C ALA A 154 45.24 10.65 19.08
N ALA A 155 44.36 11.18 18.23
CA ALA A 155 44.58 12.39 17.44
C ALA A 155 43.98 13.62 18.15
N TRP A 156 42.94 13.42 18.95
CA TRP A 156 42.23 14.48 19.66
C TRP A 156 41.66 13.97 20.99
N ALA A 157 41.72 14.81 22.03
CA ALA A 157 41.03 14.61 23.29
C ALA A 157 40.38 15.90 23.80
N PHE A 158 39.18 15.79 24.35
CA PHE A 158 38.53 16.85 25.13
C PHE A 158 38.41 16.43 26.58
N ILE A 159 38.81 17.32 27.49
CA ILE A 159 38.75 17.10 28.93
C ILE A 159 37.89 18.19 29.52
N ALA A 160 36.87 17.82 30.29
CA ALA A 160 36.09 18.75 31.10
C ALA A 160 35.94 18.21 32.53
N THR A 161 36.26 19.05 33.50
CA THR A 161 36.21 18.74 34.93
C THR A 161 35.28 19.71 35.64
N TRP A 162 34.29 19.16 36.33
CA TRP A 162 33.43 19.88 37.26
C TRP A 162 33.98 19.68 38.66
N ASN A 163 34.25 20.79 39.34
CA ASN A 163 34.63 20.82 40.75
C ASN A 163 33.61 21.69 41.48
N TRP A 164 32.67 21.05 42.17
CA TRP A 164 31.56 21.72 42.83
C TRP A 164 31.67 21.66 44.36
N THR A 165 31.46 22.80 45.01
CA THR A 165 31.49 22.93 46.48
C THR A 165 30.32 23.79 46.97
N LYS A 166 29.54 23.33 47.96
CA LYS A 166 28.38 24.08 48.48
C LYS A 166 28.78 25.20 49.46
N TYR A 167 28.18 26.39 49.32
CA TYR A 167 28.48 27.62 50.07
C TYR A 167 27.84 27.68 51.48
N TYR A 168 26.67 27.04 51.70
CA TYR A 168 25.90 27.14 52.97
C TYR A 168 25.49 25.77 53.53
N SER A 169 26.44 25.00 54.05
CA SER A 169 26.14 23.77 54.79
C SER A 169 27.20 23.54 55.88
N THR A 170 26.78 23.04 57.03
CA THR A 170 27.67 22.65 58.15
C THR A 170 28.54 21.42 57.81
N ALA A 171 28.27 20.75 56.67
CA ALA A 171 29.15 19.79 56.02
C ALA A 171 29.19 20.10 54.50
N PRO A 172 30.35 20.34 53.87
CA PRO A 172 30.40 20.66 52.46
C PRO A 172 29.94 19.45 51.63
N LEU A 173 28.89 19.64 50.83
CA LEU A 173 28.62 18.75 49.72
C LEU A 173 29.63 19.10 48.64
N GLU A 174 30.54 18.16 48.34
CA GLU A 174 31.56 18.27 47.31
C GLU A 174 31.29 17.21 46.24
N ALA A 175 31.47 17.59 44.98
CA ALA A 175 31.45 16.66 43.87
C ALA A 175 32.52 17.08 42.86
N THR A 176 33.54 16.23 42.71
CA THR A 176 34.55 16.40 41.64
C THR A 176 34.45 15.23 40.67
N PHE A 177 34.24 15.53 39.41
CA PHE A 177 34.16 14.54 38.34
C PHE A 177 34.65 15.11 37.01
N GLN A 178 35.12 14.24 36.13
CA GLN A 178 35.71 14.61 34.84
C GLN A 178 35.19 13.70 33.73
N VAL A 179 34.89 14.28 32.58
CA VAL A 179 34.68 13.55 31.33
C VAL A 179 35.90 13.74 30.43
N VAL A 180 36.32 12.66 29.76
CA VAL A 180 37.30 12.69 28.69
C VAL A 180 36.71 12.07 27.44
N LEU A 181 36.61 12.84 26.37
CA LEU A 181 36.27 12.34 25.04
C LEU A 181 37.57 12.20 24.27
N VAL A 182 37.86 11.04 23.69
CA VAL A 182 39.10 10.82 22.93
C VAL A 182 38.83 10.06 21.64
N THR A 183 39.52 10.43 20.56
CA THR A 183 39.42 9.75 19.26
C THR A 183 40.73 9.80 18.48
N ASP A 184 40.94 8.81 17.60
CA ASP A 184 41.96 8.84 16.54
C ASP A 184 41.40 9.32 15.19
N GLY A 185 40.13 9.72 15.14
CA GLY A 185 39.36 10.05 13.95
C GLY A 185 38.35 8.97 13.56
N THR A 186 38.61 7.72 13.93
CA THR A 186 37.74 6.55 13.65
C THR A 186 37.24 5.91 14.94
N LEU A 187 38.16 5.45 15.80
CA LEU A 187 37.86 4.89 17.12
C LEU A 187 37.60 6.01 18.11
N SER A 188 36.65 5.82 19.03
CA SER A 188 36.32 6.83 20.03
C SER A 188 35.95 6.24 21.37
N PHE A 189 36.28 6.98 22.43
CA PHE A 189 35.99 6.60 23.80
C PHE A 189 35.50 7.78 24.63
N VAL A 190 34.60 7.45 25.56
CA VAL A 190 34.15 8.32 26.64
C VAL A 190 34.67 7.76 27.95
N MET A 191 35.49 8.53 28.66
CA MET A 191 35.91 8.23 30.03
C MET A 191 35.18 9.13 31.01
N MET A 192 34.79 8.57 32.14
CA MET A 192 34.22 9.28 33.28
C MET A 192 35.06 8.95 34.51
N ASN A 193 35.67 9.97 35.09
CA ASN A 193 36.51 9.89 36.27
C ASN A 193 35.79 10.55 37.45
N TYR A 194 35.81 9.90 38.60
CA TYR A 194 35.12 10.34 39.82
C TYR A 194 36.11 10.47 40.98
N GLY A 195 36.09 11.64 41.62
CA GLY A 195 36.81 11.91 42.87
C GLY A 195 35.84 11.77 44.04
N ASN A 196 35.94 12.63 45.05
CA ASN A 196 34.96 12.65 46.12
C ASN A 196 33.57 13.07 45.61
N LEU A 197 32.54 12.26 45.89
CA LEU A 197 31.15 12.51 45.53
C LEU A 197 30.28 12.54 46.79
N SER A 198 29.45 13.57 46.91
CA SER A 198 28.47 13.71 47.98
C SER A 198 27.04 13.57 47.46
N ALA A 199 26.18 12.92 48.26
CA ALA A 199 24.92 12.34 47.77
C ALA A 199 23.84 13.38 47.44
N THR A 200 23.21 13.23 46.27
CA THR A 200 21.89 13.76 45.93
C THR A 200 21.06 12.66 45.28
N SER A 201 19.74 12.60 45.54
CA SER A 201 18.86 11.53 45.04
C SER A 201 18.47 11.66 43.57
N ASP A 202 18.72 12.83 42.97
CA ASP A 202 18.35 13.16 41.60
C ASP A 202 19.60 13.34 40.73
N VAL A 203 20.29 12.21 40.47
CA VAL A 203 21.48 12.18 39.60
C VAL A 203 21.31 11.11 38.52
N GLN A 204 21.50 11.48 37.26
CA GLN A 204 21.65 10.54 36.15
C GLN A 204 23.12 10.47 35.73
N VAL A 205 23.66 9.26 35.60
CA VAL A 205 25.01 9.02 35.09
C VAL A 205 25.01 8.02 33.95
N GLY A 206 25.77 8.30 32.89
CA GLY A 206 25.95 7.43 31.74
C GLY A 206 25.77 8.18 30.42
N TYR A 207 25.26 7.50 29.40
CA TYR A 207 25.02 8.10 28.10
C TYR A 207 23.72 7.57 27.49
N ASP A 208 23.16 8.34 26.55
CA ASP A 208 21.93 7.99 25.85
C ASP A 208 21.92 8.69 24.50
N THR A 209 21.47 7.99 23.47
CA THR A 209 21.46 8.51 22.09
C THR A 209 20.05 8.88 21.65
N PHE A 210 19.93 9.48 20.46
CA PHE A 210 18.65 9.74 19.82
C PHE A 210 17.73 8.51 19.89
N ASN A 211 16.53 8.71 20.44
CA ASN A 211 15.50 7.69 20.67
C ASN A 211 15.98 6.46 21.48
N SER A 212 17.07 6.62 22.24
CA SER A 212 17.72 5.57 23.03
C SER A 212 18.10 4.32 22.24
N THR A 213 18.51 4.49 20.98
CA THR A 213 19.04 3.38 20.15
C THR A 213 20.26 2.70 20.79
N ASN A 214 21.08 3.50 21.48
CA ASN A 214 22.17 3.06 22.35
C ASN A 214 22.11 3.88 23.64
N TYR A 215 22.14 3.21 24.79
CA TYR A 215 22.18 3.89 26.08
C TYR A 215 22.86 3.02 27.13
N PHE A 216 23.42 3.68 28.14
CA PHE A 216 23.90 3.04 29.35
C PHE A 216 23.59 3.94 30.54
N SER A 217 22.90 3.38 31.53
CA SER A 217 22.61 4.05 32.81
C SER A 217 23.45 3.38 33.89
N MET A 218 24.31 4.13 34.57
CA MET A 218 25.17 3.54 35.60
C MET A 218 24.35 3.02 36.78
N PRO A 219 24.74 1.88 37.39
CA PRO A 219 24.15 1.41 38.64
C PRO A 219 24.21 2.49 39.72
N GLY A 220 23.08 2.74 40.38
CA GLY A 220 22.94 3.82 41.36
C GLY A 220 22.35 5.12 40.82
N SER A 221 22.10 5.25 39.51
CA SER A 221 21.42 6.43 38.95
C SER A 221 20.03 6.61 39.60
N PHE A 222 19.73 7.83 40.04
CA PHE A 222 18.57 8.18 40.88
C PHE A 222 18.45 7.38 42.19
N GLN A 223 19.57 6.95 42.75
CA GLN A 223 19.65 6.26 44.05
C GLN A 223 20.68 6.94 44.94
N SER A 224 20.55 6.77 46.26
CA SER A 224 21.44 7.41 47.23
C SER A 224 22.88 6.85 47.22
N ASN A 225 23.07 5.64 46.69
CA ASN A 225 24.37 4.98 46.58
C ASN A 225 25.15 5.39 45.31
N ILE A 226 24.70 6.40 44.56
CA ILE A 226 25.41 6.91 43.37
C ILE A 226 26.85 7.36 43.67
N THR A 227 27.13 7.76 44.92
CA THR A 227 28.48 8.14 45.37
C THR A 227 29.49 6.99 45.35
N ASN A 228 29.03 5.72 45.27
CA ASN A 228 29.91 4.56 45.11
C ASN A 228 30.67 4.56 43.78
N LEU A 229 30.31 5.43 42.82
CA LEU A 229 31.05 5.59 41.57
C LEU A 229 32.52 5.99 41.79
N SER A 230 32.84 6.70 42.88
CA SER A 230 34.22 7.00 43.30
C SER A 230 35.05 5.75 43.60
N PHE A 231 34.40 4.61 43.80
CA PHE A 231 35.02 3.36 44.26
C PHE A 231 34.86 2.20 43.29
N THR A 232 34.03 2.34 42.26
CA THR A 232 33.73 1.30 41.27
C THR A 232 34.37 1.63 39.92
N SER A 233 34.51 0.62 39.06
CA SER A 233 35.15 0.73 37.75
C SER A 233 34.78 -0.45 36.86
N ASN A 234 34.80 -0.23 35.53
CA ASN A 234 34.76 -1.31 34.54
C ASN A 234 36.14 -1.63 33.92
N VAL A 235 37.18 -0.88 34.26
CA VAL A 235 38.57 -1.06 33.78
C VAL A 235 39.56 -1.34 34.91
N ASN A 236 39.05 -1.68 36.10
CA ASN A 236 39.85 -1.95 37.30
C ASN A 236 40.74 -0.77 37.75
N VAL A 237 40.31 0.46 37.47
CA VAL A 237 40.92 1.69 37.97
C VAL A 237 39.88 2.41 38.80
N ARG A 238 40.08 2.46 40.12
CA ARG A 238 39.14 3.03 41.10
C ARG A 238 38.62 4.40 40.64
N GLY A 239 37.30 4.55 40.54
CA GLY A 239 36.66 5.81 40.14
C GLY A 239 36.69 6.10 38.64
N ARG A 240 37.21 5.20 37.80
CA ARG A 240 37.28 5.38 36.33
C ARG A 240 36.37 4.41 35.60
N TRP A 241 35.57 4.96 34.71
CA TRP A 241 34.70 4.22 33.80
C TRP A 241 35.03 4.59 32.36
N VAL A 242 35.20 3.61 31.48
CA VAL A 242 35.58 3.82 30.08
C VAL A 242 34.61 3.10 29.15
N PHE A 243 34.06 3.82 28.19
CA PHE A 243 33.14 3.30 27.20
C PHE A 243 33.68 3.57 25.81
N ARG A 244 33.75 2.54 24.97
CA ARG A 244 34.04 2.71 23.54
C ARG A 244 32.74 3.08 22.82
N THR A 245 32.79 4.08 21.93
CA THR A 245 31.61 4.77 21.40
C THR A 245 31.58 4.90 19.88
N ASP A 246 32.49 4.23 19.16
CA ASP A 246 32.57 4.26 17.69
C ASP A 246 31.74 3.16 16.98
N TYR A 247 31.04 2.29 17.71
CA TYR A 247 30.23 1.20 17.14
C TYR A 247 28.74 1.34 17.47
N CYS A 248 27.89 0.56 16.79
CA CYS A 248 26.44 0.47 17.06
C CYS A 248 26.08 -0.71 17.98
N TYR A 249 24.83 -0.74 18.48
CA TYR A 249 24.25 -1.64 19.51
C TYR A 249 24.61 -3.15 19.39
N ASN A 250 25.04 -3.62 18.21
CA ASN A 250 25.46 -5.00 17.94
C ASN A 250 26.96 -5.18 17.64
N ASN A 251 27.85 -4.31 18.14
CA ASN A 251 29.29 -4.30 17.84
C ASN A 251 29.60 -4.21 16.33
N CYS A 252 28.70 -3.57 15.58
CA CYS A 252 28.91 -3.29 14.17
C CYS A 252 29.86 -2.09 14.06
N LEU A 253 30.97 -2.29 13.35
CA LEU A 253 31.85 -1.20 12.93
C LEU A 253 31.20 -0.50 11.75
N PHE A 254 31.21 0.83 11.74
CA PHE A 254 30.90 1.60 10.54
C PHE A 254 32.07 1.41 9.58
N GLN A 255 31.87 0.60 8.55
CA GLN A 255 32.83 0.40 7.48
C GLN A 255 32.18 0.90 6.19
N ASP A 256 32.74 1.95 5.61
CA ASP A 256 32.28 2.48 4.34
C ASP A 256 32.81 1.55 3.22
N ASP A 257 32.11 0.44 2.96
CA ASP A 257 32.43 -0.49 1.86
C ASP A 257 31.96 0.08 0.49
N PHE A 258 32.41 1.30 0.21
CA PHE A 258 32.17 2.01 -1.04
C PHE A 258 33.16 1.55 -2.11
N TYR A 259 32.73 1.65 -3.37
CA TYR A 259 33.67 1.68 -4.47
C TYR A 259 34.61 2.88 -4.27
N PRO A 260 35.91 2.78 -4.63
CA PRO A 260 36.87 3.88 -4.49
C PRO A 260 36.29 5.19 -5.01
N TYR A 261 36.56 6.34 -4.41
CA TYR A 261 35.95 7.61 -4.84
C TYR A 261 36.83 8.82 -4.51
N GLY A 262 36.44 9.98 -5.04
CA GLY A 262 37.09 11.26 -4.83
C GLY A 262 38.21 11.56 -5.85
N PRO A 263 38.80 12.77 -5.77
CA PRO A 263 39.72 13.27 -6.80
C PRO A 263 40.96 12.40 -7.01
N ASN A 264 41.43 11.71 -5.96
CA ASN A 264 42.57 10.79 -6.04
C ASN A 264 42.28 9.54 -6.88
N ASN A 265 41.00 9.23 -7.11
CA ASN A 265 40.54 8.14 -7.98
C ASN A 265 40.09 8.65 -9.36
N GLY A 266 40.33 9.93 -9.68
CA GLY A 266 39.99 10.54 -10.96
C GLY A 266 38.58 11.12 -11.05
N ASP A 267 37.87 11.24 -9.92
CA ASP A 267 36.48 11.72 -9.91
C ASP A 267 36.38 13.23 -10.20
N SER A 268 35.33 13.58 -10.93
CA SER A 268 34.90 14.97 -11.08
C SER A 268 34.10 15.42 -9.86
N LEU A 269 34.33 16.65 -9.41
CA LEU A 269 33.58 17.24 -8.29
C LEU A 269 32.39 18.05 -8.78
N ILE A 270 31.29 18.00 -8.03
CA ILE A 270 30.13 18.87 -8.24
C ILE A 270 30.33 20.18 -7.44
N PRO A 271 29.88 21.34 -7.96
CA PRO A 271 29.99 22.60 -7.24
C PRO A 271 29.36 22.56 -5.82
N PRO A 272 30.03 23.16 -4.82
CA PRO A 272 29.52 23.28 -3.46
C PRO A 272 28.47 24.40 -3.39
N VAL A 273 27.22 24.07 -3.73
CA VAL A 273 26.08 25.00 -3.77
C VAL A 273 24.84 24.36 -3.11
N ASN A 274 23.99 25.18 -2.51
CA ASN A 274 22.71 24.71 -1.98
C ASN A 274 21.74 24.41 -3.14
N ASP A 275 21.15 23.20 -3.16
CA ASP A 275 20.18 22.76 -4.18
C ASP A 275 20.70 22.72 -5.64
N GLY A 276 21.97 22.38 -5.84
CA GLY A 276 22.62 22.31 -7.15
C GLY A 276 22.45 21.00 -7.93
N ASN A 277 22.89 21.03 -9.18
CA ASN A 277 23.05 19.86 -10.05
C ASN A 277 24.43 19.91 -10.74
N SER A 278 24.94 18.76 -11.18
CA SER A 278 26.04 18.69 -12.13
C SER A 278 25.65 19.33 -13.49
N SER A 279 26.64 19.61 -14.33
CA SER A 279 26.41 19.71 -15.78
C SER A 279 25.87 18.39 -16.33
N VAL A 280 25.31 18.39 -17.54
CA VAL A 280 24.90 17.14 -18.21
C VAL A 280 26.09 16.19 -18.32
N ILE A 281 25.89 14.95 -17.89
CA ILE A 281 26.88 13.88 -17.99
C ILE A 281 26.41 12.95 -19.10
N LEU A 282 27.16 12.89 -20.21
CA LEU A 282 26.90 11.97 -21.31
C LEU A 282 27.45 10.59 -20.95
N LEU A 283 26.64 9.56 -21.06
CA LEU A 283 27.04 8.18 -20.73
C LEU A 283 27.77 7.58 -21.92
N THR A 284 28.89 6.91 -21.64
CA THR A 284 29.69 6.21 -22.66
C THR A 284 28.94 4.99 -23.22
N GLU A 285 28.08 4.38 -22.40
CA GLU A 285 27.15 3.32 -22.78
C GLU A 285 25.75 3.64 -22.25
N THR A 286 24.71 3.09 -22.88
CA THR A 286 23.32 3.32 -22.46
C THR A 286 22.96 2.56 -21.19
N LEU A 287 22.20 3.21 -20.31
CA LEU A 287 21.57 2.58 -19.16
C LEU A 287 20.13 2.18 -19.51
N GLN A 288 19.78 0.92 -19.29
CA GLN A 288 18.40 0.43 -19.35
C GLN A 288 17.73 0.63 -17.99
N PHE A 289 16.73 1.50 -17.94
CA PHE A 289 15.96 1.78 -16.72
C PHE A 289 14.47 1.57 -17.01
N PHE A 290 13.99 0.37 -16.67
CA PHE A 290 12.61 -0.11 -16.74
C PHE A 290 11.94 0.08 -18.10
N GLY A 291 12.66 -0.28 -19.17
CA GLY A 291 12.17 -0.20 -20.56
C GLY A 291 12.46 1.13 -21.24
N THR A 292 13.05 2.10 -20.54
CA THR A 292 13.57 3.33 -21.13
C THR A 292 15.10 3.29 -21.19
N GLU A 293 15.66 3.68 -22.34
CA GLU A 293 17.10 3.79 -22.55
C GLU A 293 17.57 5.22 -22.29
N TYR A 294 18.59 5.39 -21.45
CA TYR A 294 19.21 6.69 -21.20
C TYR A 294 20.66 6.73 -21.64
N ASN A 295 21.05 7.83 -22.27
CA ASN A 295 22.42 8.13 -22.70
C ASN A 295 23.02 9.35 -21.99
N LYS A 296 22.31 9.90 -21.00
CA LYS A 296 22.73 11.04 -20.20
C LYS A 296 22.12 10.99 -18.81
N LEU A 297 22.75 11.65 -17.84
CA LEU A 297 22.20 11.87 -16.50
C LEU A 297 22.70 13.17 -15.87
N TYR A 298 22.10 13.53 -14.74
CA TYR A 298 22.49 14.61 -13.85
C TYR A 298 22.60 14.09 -12.42
N VAL A 299 23.67 14.46 -11.72
CA VAL A 299 23.83 14.17 -10.29
C VAL A 299 23.40 15.41 -9.50
N ASN A 300 22.46 15.23 -8.57
CA ASN A 300 21.91 16.32 -7.76
C ASN A 300 22.58 16.40 -6.38
N ASN A 301 22.78 17.62 -5.87
CA ASN A 301 23.40 17.84 -4.56
C ASN A 301 22.58 17.22 -3.42
N ASN A 302 21.26 17.15 -3.58
CA ASN A 302 20.30 16.61 -2.63
C ASN A 302 20.16 15.09 -2.67
N GLY A 303 21.05 14.35 -3.35
CA GLY A 303 21.17 12.90 -3.15
C GLY A 303 20.38 12.03 -4.11
N PHE A 304 20.13 12.52 -5.33
CA PHE A 304 19.42 11.78 -6.38
C PHE A 304 20.00 12.04 -7.78
N LEU A 305 19.65 11.17 -8.71
CA LEU A 305 19.96 11.24 -10.13
C LEU A 305 18.69 11.47 -10.94
N THR A 306 18.80 12.20 -12.04
CA THR A 306 17.76 12.37 -13.07
C THR A 306 18.36 12.19 -14.46
N PHE A 307 17.55 11.87 -15.45
CA PHE A 307 18.06 11.55 -16.79
C PHE A 307 17.72 12.60 -17.86
N ASP A 308 16.49 13.09 -17.90
CA ASP A 308 16.06 14.00 -18.97
C ASP A 308 16.55 15.44 -18.81
N GLN A 309 16.45 15.97 -17.58
CA GLN A 309 16.78 17.34 -17.24
C GLN A 309 17.16 17.47 -15.76
N PRO A 310 17.96 18.49 -15.38
CA PRO A 310 18.30 18.74 -13.99
C PRO A 310 17.05 19.21 -13.24
N VAL A 311 16.85 18.70 -12.03
CA VAL A 311 15.73 19.07 -11.16
C VAL A 311 16.26 19.78 -9.92
N SER A 312 15.64 20.89 -9.51
CA SER A 312 16.01 21.62 -8.30
C SER A 312 14.88 21.53 -7.30
N SER A 313 15.04 20.75 -6.24
CA SER A 313 14.08 20.67 -5.14
C SER A 313 14.79 20.33 -3.82
N SER A 314 14.55 21.16 -2.81
CA SER A 314 15.08 21.02 -1.45
C SER A 314 14.29 20.04 -0.59
N TYR A 315 13.12 19.61 -1.05
CA TYR A 315 12.27 18.64 -0.36
C TYR A 315 12.12 17.38 -1.20
N PRO A 316 12.26 16.18 -0.61
CA PRO A 316 12.02 14.95 -1.33
C PRO A 316 10.58 14.86 -1.83
N SER A 317 10.45 14.67 -3.13
CA SER A 317 9.19 14.52 -3.83
C SER A 317 9.33 13.55 -5.00
N MET A 318 10.08 12.45 -4.79
CA MET A 318 10.37 11.50 -5.87
C MET A 318 9.09 10.94 -6.48
N PHE A 319 8.13 10.58 -5.63
CA PHE A 319 6.81 10.11 -6.06
C PHE A 319 6.02 11.28 -6.66
N ARG A 320 5.54 11.11 -7.90
CA ARG A 320 4.79 12.13 -8.68
C ARG A 320 5.64 13.30 -9.18
N SER A 321 6.96 13.12 -9.27
CA SER A 321 7.86 14.13 -9.84
C SER A 321 7.67 14.30 -11.36
N GLY A 322 7.15 13.28 -12.05
CA GLY A 322 7.12 13.23 -13.51
C GLY A 322 8.46 12.89 -14.14
N TYR A 323 9.45 12.48 -13.34
CA TYR A 323 10.81 12.16 -13.78
C TYR A 323 11.23 10.76 -13.35
N ASP A 324 12.04 10.12 -14.17
CA ASP A 324 12.78 8.93 -13.78
C ASP A 324 13.92 9.34 -12.84
N ILE A 325 13.86 8.83 -11.60
CA ILE A 325 14.74 9.23 -10.51
C ILE A 325 15.35 7.99 -9.85
N ILE A 326 16.66 8.05 -9.62
CA ILE A 326 17.37 7.14 -8.71
C ILE A 326 17.86 7.97 -7.52
N ALA A 327 17.29 7.74 -6.35
CA ALA A 327 17.58 8.50 -5.14
C ALA A 327 18.19 7.58 -4.09
N PRO A 328 19.53 7.36 -4.06
CA PRO A 328 20.15 6.60 -2.97
C PRO A 328 19.79 7.18 -1.60
N LEU A 329 19.80 8.52 -1.44
CA LEU A 329 19.32 9.17 -0.21
C LEU A 329 18.96 10.64 -0.48
N TRP A 330 17.71 10.89 -0.86
CA TRP A 330 17.24 12.25 -1.11
C TRP A 330 16.85 12.97 0.19
N SER A 331 17.57 14.05 0.51
CA SER A 331 17.20 15.02 1.55
C SER A 331 17.74 16.42 1.22
N ASN A 332 17.58 17.39 2.11
CA ASN A 332 18.10 18.75 1.93
C ASN A 332 19.59 18.80 2.32
N TRP A 333 20.45 18.33 1.42
CA TRP A 333 21.90 18.26 1.64
C TRP A 333 22.58 19.55 1.19
N ASN A 334 23.52 20.04 2.01
CA ASN A 334 24.25 21.26 1.74
C ASN A 334 25.77 21.00 1.75
N ASN A 335 26.29 20.67 0.57
CA ASN A 335 27.74 20.50 0.35
C ASN A 335 28.52 21.84 0.32
N ALA A 336 27.85 23.00 0.37
CA ALA A 336 28.53 24.28 0.61
C ALA A 336 28.94 24.45 2.08
N LYS A 337 28.35 23.67 2.98
CA LYS A 337 28.66 23.68 4.41
C LYS A 337 29.72 22.62 4.78
N SER A 338 29.52 21.38 4.34
CA SER A 338 30.45 20.26 4.58
C SER A 338 30.25 19.16 3.55
N GLY A 339 31.32 18.40 3.31
CA GLY A 339 31.33 17.23 2.45
C GLY A 339 31.61 17.53 0.98
N VAL A 340 31.83 16.48 0.21
CA VAL A 340 32.10 16.54 -1.22
C VAL A 340 31.18 15.60 -1.97
N ILE A 341 30.79 15.99 -3.17
CA ILE A 341 30.02 15.15 -4.08
C ILE A 341 30.86 14.94 -5.32
N SER A 342 31.13 13.69 -5.63
CA SER A 342 32.08 13.29 -6.67
C SER A 342 31.51 12.18 -7.54
N TYR A 343 31.87 12.16 -8.82
CA TYR A 343 31.43 11.11 -9.74
C TYR A 343 32.47 10.76 -10.79
N ARG A 344 32.41 9.52 -11.32
CA ARG A 344 33.17 9.08 -12.51
C ARG A 344 32.44 8.00 -13.31
N GLN A 345 32.83 7.87 -14.57
CA GLN A 345 32.52 6.71 -15.41
C GLN A 345 33.77 5.86 -15.58
N VAL A 346 33.60 4.54 -15.59
CA VAL A 346 34.68 3.55 -15.71
C VAL A 346 34.30 2.52 -16.76
N THR A 347 35.23 2.25 -17.69
CA THR A 347 35.08 1.23 -18.76
C THR A 347 36.23 0.21 -18.77
N SER A 348 37.17 0.31 -17.83
CA SER A 348 38.27 -0.65 -17.65
C SER A 348 38.88 -0.52 -16.24
N GLY A 349 39.61 -1.55 -15.78
CA GLY A 349 40.33 -1.53 -14.50
C GLY A 349 39.61 -2.23 -13.35
N GLY A 350 40.06 -1.97 -12.12
CA GLY A 350 39.65 -2.69 -10.92
C GLY A 350 38.16 -2.52 -10.57
N ASP A 351 37.60 -1.32 -10.72
CA ASP A 351 36.17 -1.08 -10.40
C ASP A 351 35.24 -1.89 -11.31
N LEU A 352 35.60 -2.05 -12.60
CA LEU A 352 34.83 -2.84 -13.56
C LEU A 352 34.86 -4.34 -13.20
N GLN A 353 36.02 -4.83 -12.74
CA GLN A 353 36.18 -6.20 -12.26
C GLN A 353 35.40 -6.44 -10.97
N GLN A 354 35.42 -5.48 -10.03
CA GLN A 354 34.64 -5.54 -8.81
C GLN A 354 33.14 -5.57 -9.12
N ALA A 355 32.65 -4.68 -9.99
CA ALA A 355 31.25 -4.66 -10.44
C ALA A 355 30.81 -5.98 -11.09
N THR A 356 31.68 -6.56 -11.91
CA THR A 356 31.44 -7.88 -12.50
C THR A 356 31.37 -8.97 -11.44
N SER A 357 32.28 -8.96 -10.46
CA SER A 357 32.28 -9.93 -9.36
C SER A 357 31.03 -9.79 -8.49
N ASP A 358 30.68 -8.57 -8.10
CA ASP A 358 29.52 -8.26 -7.25
C ASP A 358 28.22 -8.76 -7.90
N ILE A 359 27.96 -8.39 -9.16
CA ILE A 359 26.73 -8.81 -9.84
C ILE A 359 26.69 -10.33 -10.04
N ASN A 360 27.79 -10.99 -10.39
CA ASN A 360 27.81 -12.45 -10.51
C ASN A 360 27.68 -13.17 -9.17
N GLN A 361 28.10 -12.55 -8.06
CA GLN A 361 27.87 -13.07 -6.71
C GLN A 361 26.39 -13.00 -6.33
N TYR A 362 25.71 -11.88 -6.62
CA TYR A 362 24.31 -11.67 -6.24
C TYR A 362 23.30 -12.30 -7.20
N PHE A 363 23.66 -12.39 -8.49
CA PHE A 363 22.83 -12.92 -9.57
C PHE A 363 23.59 -13.96 -10.41
N PRO A 364 23.99 -15.10 -9.82
CA PRO A 364 24.85 -16.09 -10.48
C PRO A 364 24.24 -16.71 -11.75
N GLN A 365 22.92 -16.61 -11.93
CA GLN A 365 22.20 -17.12 -13.10
C GLN A 365 22.31 -16.23 -14.35
N LEU A 366 22.78 -14.98 -14.23
CA LEU A 366 22.71 -14.00 -15.32
C LEU A 366 23.93 -13.99 -16.25
N ASN A 367 25.04 -14.66 -15.89
CA ASN A 367 26.30 -14.66 -16.64
C ASN A 367 26.71 -13.24 -17.09
N PHE A 368 26.98 -12.37 -16.12
CA PHE A 368 27.16 -10.94 -16.35
C PHE A 368 28.65 -10.57 -16.52
N THR A 369 28.95 -9.56 -17.33
CA THR A 369 30.29 -8.95 -17.41
C THR A 369 30.14 -7.46 -17.65
N ALA A 370 30.49 -6.64 -16.64
CA ALA A 370 30.35 -5.19 -16.76
C ALA A 370 31.26 -4.66 -17.87
N THR A 371 30.71 -3.84 -18.75
CA THR A 371 31.44 -3.03 -19.75
C THR A 371 31.50 -1.57 -19.32
N TRP A 372 30.56 -1.16 -18.46
CA TRP A 372 30.46 0.21 -17.98
C TRP A 372 29.98 0.29 -16.53
N VAL A 373 30.60 1.19 -15.77
CA VAL A 373 30.24 1.52 -14.38
C VAL A 373 30.22 3.04 -14.20
N PHE A 374 29.19 3.58 -13.56
CA PHE A 374 29.13 4.97 -13.09
C PHE A 374 29.04 4.99 -11.57
N ILE A 375 29.92 5.76 -10.92
CA ILE A 375 29.96 5.89 -9.47
C ILE A 375 29.69 7.34 -9.13
N ALA A 376 28.74 7.60 -8.23
CA ALA A 376 28.54 8.91 -7.60
C ALA A 376 28.47 8.75 -6.08
N THR A 377 29.29 9.53 -5.37
CA THR A 377 29.43 9.48 -3.91
C THR A 377 29.13 10.85 -3.32
N TRP A 378 28.26 10.89 -2.31
CA TRP A 378 28.09 12.00 -1.38
C TRP A 378 28.86 11.63 -0.13
N ASP A 379 29.99 12.29 0.11
CA ASP A 379 30.90 12.01 1.21
C ASP A 379 30.83 13.12 2.25
N ASN A 380 30.50 12.76 3.49
CA ASN A 380 30.45 13.67 4.65
C ASN A 380 29.55 14.91 4.44
N VAL A 381 28.46 14.76 3.70
CA VAL A 381 27.54 15.88 3.39
C VAL A 381 26.71 16.26 4.62
N ALA A 382 26.54 17.58 4.81
CA ALA A 382 25.75 18.13 5.90
C ALA A 382 24.26 18.25 5.55
N PHE A 383 23.38 17.91 6.48
CA PHE A 383 21.95 18.23 6.39
C PHE A 383 21.73 19.71 6.69
N TYR A 384 20.83 20.36 5.95
CA TYR A 384 20.50 21.79 5.99
C TYR A 384 20.75 22.48 7.35
N ASN A 385 21.72 23.40 7.37
CA ASN A 385 22.18 24.19 8.53
C ASN A 385 22.66 23.40 9.76
N MET A 386 22.85 22.09 9.68
CA MET A 386 23.35 21.25 10.77
C MET A 386 24.80 20.80 10.53
N ASP A 387 25.52 20.47 11.59
CA ASP A 387 26.91 19.97 11.52
C ASP A 387 26.88 18.44 11.59
N THR A 388 26.40 17.82 10.52
CA THR A 388 26.26 16.36 10.39
C THR A 388 27.17 15.83 9.29
N GLU A 389 27.68 14.63 9.46
CA GLU A 389 28.34 13.90 8.37
C GLU A 389 27.45 12.72 7.97
N THR A 390 27.03 12.69 6.70
CA THR A 390 26.34 11.54 6.11
C THR A 390 27.03 11.17 4.81
N SER A 391 27.30 9.87 4.64
CA SER A 391 27.98 9.34 3.45
C SER A 391 27.17 8.23 2.81
N PHE A 392 26.97 8.32 1.50
CA PHE A 392 26.27 7.32 0.68
C PHE A 392 26.74 7.39 -0.78
N GLN A 393 26.56 6.28 -1.50
CA GLN A 393 27.03 6.13 -2.87
C GLN A 393 25.97 5.41 -3.72
N VAL A 394 25.86 5.81 -4.98
CA VAL A 394 25.14 5.07 -6.02
C VAL A 394 26.13 4.59 -7.08
N VAL A 395 25.97 3.35 -7.52
CA VAL A 395 26.76 2.74 -8.58
C VAL A 395 25.82 2.19 -9.65
N LEU A 396 25.91 2.71 -10.88
CA LEU A 396 25.17 2.18 -12.03
C LEU A 396 26.10 1.25 -12.80
N ILE A 397 25.64 0.05 -13.15
CA ILE A 397 26.46 -0.99 -13.78
C ILE A 397 25.72 -1.49 -15.02
N SER A 398 26.42 -1.61 -16.15
CA SER A 398 25.84 -2.10 -17.40
C SER A 398 26.81 -2.99 -18.18
N ASP A 399 26.26 -3.95 -18.93
CA ASP A 399 26.95 -4.69 -20.00
C ASP A 399 26.47 -4.27 -21.42
N GLY A 400 25.64 -3.23 -21.49
CA GLY A 400 24.93 -2.77 -22.69
C GLY A 400 23.53 -3.35 -22.88
N ASN A 401 23.20 -4.48 -22.23
CA ASN A 401 21.89 -5.13 -22.28
C ASN A 401 21.25 -5.25 -20.88
N GLN A 402 22.05 -5.70 -19.91
CA GLN A 402 21.69 -5.80 -18.50
C GLN A 402 22.18 -4.58 -17.74
N SER A 403 21.33 -4.05 -16.87
CA SER A 403 21.64 -2.85 -16.09
C SER A 403 21.23 -3.04 -14.63
N PHE A 404 22.05 -2.51 -13.74
CA PHE A 404 21.88 -2.61 -12.31
C PHE A 404 22.13 -1.27 -11.62
N VAL A 405 21.44 -1.08 -10.51
CA VAL A 405 21.64 0.03 -9.58
C VAL A 405 22.08 -0.55 -8.24
N LEU A 406 23.25 -0.14 -7.79
CA LEU A 406 23.78 -0.36 -6.46
C LEU A 406 23.63 0.91 -5.63
N MET A 407 23.21 0.77 -4.37
CA MET A 407 23.19 1.83 -3.38
C MET A 407 23.97 1.35 -2.16
N ASN A 408 25.04 2.07 -1.82
CA ASN A 408 25.90 1.78 -0.68
C ASN A 408 25.73 2.88 0.39
N TYR A 409 25.61 2.47 1.63
CA TYR A 409 25.39 3.35 2.78
C TYR A 409 26.54 3.22 3.77
N GLY A 410 27.19 4.34 4.00
CA GLY A 410 28.17 4.49 5.06
C GLY A 410 27.47 5.00 6.31
N ARG A 411 28.15 5.88 7.05
CA ARG A 411 27.54 6.55 8.20
C ARG A 411 26.35 7.44 7.80
N ILE A 412 25.17 7.20 8.38
CA ILE A 412 23.98 8.05 8.22
C ILE A 412 23.63 8.73 9.55
N SER A 413 23.51 10.05 9.54
CA SER A 413 23.18 10.83 10.74
C SER A 413 21.74 10.62 11.21
N SER A 414 21.51 10.53 12.52
CA SER A 414 20.18 10.34 13.13
C SER A 414 19.30 11.61 13.17
N VAL A 415 19.85 12.76 12.79
CA VAL A 415 19.15 14.05 12.89
C VAL A 415 18.63 14.56 11.55
N ILE A 416 18.72 13.76 10.48
CA ILE A 416 18.17 14.09 9.16
C ILE A 416 16.63 14.10 9.25
N SER A 417 15.99 14.97 8.47
CA SER A 417 14.53 14.99 8.34
C SER A 417 14.12 15.10 6.88
N SER A 418 12.90 14.66 6.55
CA SER A 418 12.39 14.59 5.18
C SER A 418 13.37 13.85 4.27
N VAL A 419 13.32 12.52 4.32
CA VAL A 419 14.23 11.63 3.59
C VAL A 419 13.41 10.70 2.71
N GLN A 420 13.88 10.45 1.49
CA GLN A 420 13.41 9.37 0.62
C GLN A 420 14.62 8.58 0.09
N ALA A 421 14.47 7.28 -0.10
CA ALA A 421 15.51 6.41 -0.64
C ALA A 421 14.90 5.33 -1.54
N GLY A 422 15.53 5.09 -2.70
CA GLY A 422 15.12 4.11 -3.71
C GLY A 422 15.06 4.71 -5.11
N PHE A 423 14.10 4.28 -5.94
CA PHE A 423 13.97 4.77 -7.32
C PHE A 423 12.50 4.83 -7.76
N VAL A 424 12.21 5.58 -8.83
CA VAL A 424 10.87 5.72 -9.40
C VAL A 424 10.94 6.08 -10.88
N THR A 425 10.00 5.57 -11.68
CA THR A 425 9.83 5.95 -13.08
C THR A 425 8.97 7.22 -13.22
N ALA A 426 9.09 7.94 -14.34
CA ALA A 426 8.40 9.21 -14.56
C ALA A 426 6.87 9.13 -14.40
N ASP A 427 6.28 8.02 -14.84
CA ASP A 427 4.86 7.73 -14.69
C ASP A 427 4.46 7.22 -13.28
N SER A 428 5.44 7.11 -12.38
CA SER A 428 5.33 6.57 -11.02
C SER A 428 4.78 5.13 -10.97
N MET A 429 4.86 4.38 -12.07
CA MET A 429 4.35 3.01 -12.17
C MET A 429 5.31 1.97 -11.61
N ILE A 430 6.62 2.20 -11.73
CA ILE A 430 7.66 1.33 -11.18
C ILE A 430 8.44 2.17 -10.18
N TYR A 431 8.44 1.74 -8.93
CA TYR A 431 9.21 2.39 -7.88
C TYR A 431 9.66 1.37 -6.84
N PHE A 432 10.67 1.75 -6.09
CA PHE A 432 11.05 1.06 -4.86
C PHE A 432 11.30 2.11 -3.80
N ASN A 433 10.64 1.97 -2.65
CA ASN A 433 10.85 2.83 -1.49
C ASN A 433 11.56 2.03 -0.40
N MET A 434 12.85 2.27 -0.22
CA MET A 434 13.68 1.55 0.74
C MET A 434 13.22 1.79 2.18
N LEU A 435 12.62 2.95 2.45
CA LEU A 435 12.19 3.34 3.79
C LEU A 435 10.90 2.62 4.24
N GLU A 436 10.26 1.84 3.37
CA GLU A 436 9.18 0.91 3.76
C GLU A 436 9.73 -0.33 4.49
N TYR A 437 11.00 -0.68 4.24
CA TYR A 437 11.63 -1.90 4.74
C TYR A 437 12.71 -1.64 5.78
N SER A 438 13.19 -0.40 5.92
CA SER A 438 14.26 -0.03 6.84
C SER A 438 14.12 1.41 7.30
N SER A 439 14.44 1.70 8.56
CA SER A 439 14.67 3.09 8.98
C SER A 439 15.84 3.66 8.19
N TYR A 440 15.83 4.95 7.87
CA TYR A 440 16.95 5.60 7.18
C TYR A 440 18.27 5.47 7.99
N THR A 441 18.18 5.43 9.31
CA THR A 441 19.34 5.20 10.20
C THR A 441 19.90 3.78 10.10
N ASP A 442 19.06 2.83 9.70
CA ASP A 442 19.40 1.41 9.61
C ASP A 442 19.89 1.02 8.22
N LEU A 443 19.81 1.92 7.23
CA LEU A 443 20.30 1.66 5.86
C LEU A 443 21.79 1.29 5.83
N THR A 444 22.58 1.80 6.76
CA THR A 444 23.98 1.39 7.01
C THR A 444 24.13 -0.13 7.25
N PHE A 445 23.10 -0.80 7.73
CA PHE A 445 23.13 -2.20 8.16
C PHE A 445 22.16 -3.10 7.41
N SER A 446 21.16 -2.52 6.74
CA SER A 446 20.19 -3.27 5.95
C SER A 446 20.74 -3.59 4.56
N SER A 447 20.16 -4.62 3.94
CA SER A 447 20.58 -5.12 2.64
C SER A 447 19.53 -6.04 2.03
N ASN A 448 19.43 -6.07 0.70
CA ASN A 448 18.72 -7.12 -0.03
C ASN A 448 19.64 -8.20 -0.64
N VAL A 449 20.97 -8.04 -0.52
CA VAL A 449 21.99 -8.98 -1.03
C VAL A 449 22.86 -9.58 0.08
N ASN A 450 22.47 -9.39 1.34
CA ASN A 450 23.18 -9.90 2.51
C ASN A 450 24.60 -9.30 2.70
N GLU A 451 24.83 -8.09 2.18
CA GLU A 451 26.02 -7.29 2.44
C GLU A 451 25.60 -5.98 3.11
N LYS A 452 26.07 -5.75 4.33
CA LYS A 452 25.63 -4.62 5.17
C LYS A 452 25.79 -3.30 4.42
N GLY A 453 24.75 -2.48 4.42
CA GLY A 453 24.80 -1.17 3.78
C GLY A 453 24.63 -1.22 2.27
N ARG A 454 24.42 -2.40 1.67
CA ARG A 454 24.37 -2.55 0.20
C ARG A 454 23.02 -3.04 -0.28
N TRP A 455 22.47 -2.31 -1.24
CA TRP A 455 21.23 -2.65 -1.95
C TRP A 455 21.46 -2.70 -3.45
N VAL A 456 20.93 -3.74 -4.10
CA VAL A 456 21.16 -4.01 -5.52
C VAL A 456 19.85 -4.27 -6.25
N PHE A 457 19.62 -3.59 -7.37
CA PHE A 457 18.41 -3.75 -8.17
C PHE A 457 18.77 -3.93 -9.64
N GLN A 458 18.21 -4.96 -10.27
CA GLN A 458 18.26 -5.09 -11.73
C GLN A 458 17.21 -4.17 -12.36
N THR A 459 17.61 -3.30 -13.28
CA THR A 459 16.75 -2.24 -13.85
C THR A 459 16.42 -2.42 -15.31
N ASN A 460 17.04 -3.37 -16.02
CA ASN A 460 16.71 -3.66 -17.42
C ASN A 460 15.46 -4.57 -17.60
N ILE A 461 14.68 -4.77 -16.54
CA ILE A 461 13.48 -5.62 -16.57
C ILE A 461 12.31 -4.81 -17.13
N ASN A 462 11.72 -5.28 -18.24
CA ASN A 462 10.44 -4.76 -18.74
C ASN A 462 9.31 -5.20 -17.80
N TYR A 463 9.00 -4.39 -16.80
CA TYR A 463 7.86 -4.63 -15.93
C TYR A 463 6.57 -4.39 -16.71
N VAL A 464 5.81 -5.45 -16.98
CA VAL A 464 4.48 -5.32 -17.61
C VAL A 464 3.56 -4.68 -16.57
N LYS A 465 2.97 -3.53 -16.89
CA LYS A 465 2.12 -2.69 -16.02
C LYS A 465 0.82 -3.37 -15.54
N GLY A 466 0.74 -4.68 -15.46
CA GLY A 466 -0.52 -5.42 -15.44
C GLY A 466 -1.17 -5.41 -16.83
N PRO A 467 -2.10 -6.34 -17.11
CA PRO A 467 -2.70 -6.51 -18.43
C PRO A 467 -3.84 -5.51 -18.65
N PHE A 468 -3.58 -4.21 -18.50
CA PHE A 468 -4.59 -3.15 -18.61
C PHE A 468 -4.93 -2.81 -20.07
N LEU A 469 -6.21 -2.59 -20.35
CA LEU A 469 -6.62 -1.85 -21.55
C LEU A 469 -6.27 -0.36 -21.38
N PRO A 470 -5.97 0.39 -22.46
CA PRO A 470 -5.60 1.81 -22.38
C PRO A 470 -6.62 2.63 -21.58
N PHE A 471 -6.18 3.52 -20.70
CA PHE A 471 -7.05 4.34 -19.84
C PHE A 471 -6.45 5.74 -19.61
N GLY A 472 -7.23 6.64 -19.02
CA GLY A 472 -6.88 8.04 -18.73
C GLY A 472 -7.37 9.04 -19.78
N THR A 473 -7.21 10.34 -19.49
CA THR A 473 -7.72 11.45 -20.31
C THR A 473 -7.24 11.42 -21.76
N ASN A 474 -5.98 11.05 -22.00
CA ASN A 474 -5.42 10.91 -23.35
C ASN A 474 -6.13 9.84 -24.19
N ASN A 475 -6.82 8.90 -23.53
CA ASN A 475 -7.60 7.85 -24.19
C ASN A 475 -9.11 8.15 -24.15
N GLY A 476 -9.52 9.37 -23.78
CA GLY A 476 -10.93 9.80 -23.75
C GLY A 476 -11.70 9.46 -22.47
N ASP A 477 -11.01 9.05 -21.40
CA ASP A 477 -11.69 8.70 -20.15
C ASP A 477 -12.21 9.94 -19.40
N THR A 478 -13.37 9.78 -18.77
CA THR A 478 -13.79 10.68 -17.71
C THR A 478 -13.01 10.33 -16.44
N GLN A 479 -12.28 11.29 -15.88
CA GLN A 479 -11.53 11.12 -14.64
C GLN A 479 -12.24 11.82 -13.49
N GLN A 480 -12.34 11.13 -12.37
CA GLN A 480 -12.88 11.66 -11.13
C GLN A 480 -11.81 11.62 -10.04
N TYR A 481 -11.61 12.77 -9.42
CA TYR A 481 -10.67 12.97 -8.31
C TYR A 481 -11.46 13.05 -7.01
N LEU A 482 -10.99 12.37 -5.97
CA LEU A 482 -11.65 12.41 -4.66
C LEU A 482 -11.24 13.70 -3.92
N PRO A 483 -12.18 14.60 -3.55
CA PRO A 483 -11.85 15.87 -2.93
C PRO A 483 -11.29 15.67 -1.51
N SER A 484 -10.14 16.29 -1.24
CA SER A 484 -9.63 16.44 0.11
C SER A 484 -10.40 17.54 0.83
N TYR A 485 -10.70 17.33 2.11
CA TYR A 485 -11.10 18.32 3.11
C TYR A 485 -12.59 18.64 3.30
N TYR A 486 -12.95 18.67 4.59
CA TYR A 486 -14.23 19.00 5.21
C TYR A 486 -15.39 18.07 4.89
N TYR A 487 -15.57 17.01 5.69
CA TYR A 487 -16.84 16.63 6.34
C TYR A 487 -16.58 15.37 7.18
N ARG A 488 -15.71 15.48 8.18
CA ARG A 488 -15.48 14.41 9.17
C ARG A 488 -16.65 14.26 10.16
N TYR A 489 -17.65 15.13 10.06
CA TYR A 489 -18.86 15.14 10.87
C TYR A 489 -20.03 15.50 9.98
N TYR A 490 -21.03 14.61 9.94
CA TYR A 490 -22.29 14.73 9.21
C TYR A 490 -22.15 14.61 7.68
N TYR A 491 -22.07 13.36 7.19
CA TYR A 491 -22.98 12.77 6.21
C TYR A 491 -22.31 11.53 5.58
N TYR A 492 -22.87 10.36 5.86
CA TYR A 492 -22.50 9.07 5.26
C TYR A 492 -22.94 8.96 3.78
N TYR A 493 -22.87 10.04 2.99
CA TYR A 493 -23.39 10.01 1.63
C TYR A 493 -22.40 9.38 0.67
N TYR A 494 -22.78 8.17 0.25
CA TYR A 494 -22.35 7.37 -0.89
C TYR A 494 -21.93 8.22 -2.10
N THR A 495 -20.66 8.62 -2.20
CA THR A 495 -20.12 9.16 -3.47
C THR A 495 -20.02 8.01 -4.45
N TYR A 496 -20.86 8.01 -5.48
CA TYR A 496 -20.84 7.08 -6.60
C TYR A 496 -21.01 7.84 -7.91
N TYR A 497 -20.57 7.25 -9.01
CA TYR A 497 -20.77 7.79 -10.35
C TYR A 497 -21.70 6.86 -11.12
N SER A 498 -22.82 7.36 -11.63
CA SER A 498 -23.75 6.56 -12.44
C SER A 498 -23.45 6.75 -13.92
N VAL A 499 -23.35 5.64 -14.65
CA VAL A 499 -23.31 5.64 -16.12
C VAL A 499 -24.53 4.88 -16.62
N THR A 500 -25.28 5.49 -17.55
CA THR A 500 -26.40 4.86 -18.25
C THR A 500 -25.99 4.60 -19.69
N GLY A 501 -25.91 3.35 -20.09
CA GLY A 501 -25.62 2.93 -21.46
C GLY A 501 -26.90 2.61 -22.23
N THR A 502 -26.83 2.53 -23.56
CA THR A 502 -27.97 2.18 -24.44
C THR A 502 -28.03 0.71 -24.84
N LEU A 503 -26.93 -0.06 -24.66
CA LEU A 503 -26.84 -1.45 -25.09
C LEU A 503 -27.12 -2.47 -23.98
N GLY A 504 -26.98 -2.05 -22.71
CA GLY A 504 -27.20 -2.88 -21.52
C GLY A 504 -26.14 -3.97 -21.35
N PHE A 505 -25.79 -4.29 -20.10
CA PHE A 505 -24.84 -5.36 -19.78
C PHE A 505 -25.60 -6.58 -19.24
N PRO A 506 -25.57 -7.74 -19.94
CA PRO A 506 -26.07 -8.99 -19.39
C PRO A 506 -25.25 -9.41 -18.16
N PHE A 507 -25.90 -9.72 -17.05
CA PHE A 507 -25.25 -10.17 -15.81
C PHE A 507 -26.17 -11.12 -15.05
N PHE A 508 -25.88 -12.42 -15.10
CA PHE A 508 -26.56 -13.53 -14.40
C PHE A 508 -28.10 -13.43 -14.38
N GLY A 509 -28.73 -13.65 -15.54
CA GLY A 509 -30.20 -13.70 -15.68
C GLY A 509 -30.89 -12.35 -15.93
N GLY A 510 -30.19 -11.22 -15.69
CA GLY A 510 -30.70 -9.87 -15.99
C GLY A 510 -29.86 -9.14 -17.04
N LYS A 511 -30.41 -8.05 -17.59
CA LYS A 511 -29.69 -7.09 -18.44
C LYS A 511 -29.86 -5.68 -17.85
N TYR A 512 -28.74 -5.00 -17.61
CA TYR A 512 -28.70 -3.77 -16.82
C TYR A 512 -28.12 -2.60 -17.63
N TYR A 513 -28.82 -1.47 -17.65
CA TYR A 513 -28.40 -0.29 -18.40
C TYR A 513 -27.71 0.77 -17.53
N GLN A 514 -27.90 0.69 -16.21
CA GLN A 514 -27.31 1.62 -15.26
C GLN A 514 -26.24 0.93 -14.40
N LEU A 515 -25.06 1.54 -14.37
CA LEU A 515 -23.89 1.11 -13.61
C LEU A 515 -23.50 2.18 -12.59
N TYR A 516 -23.30 1.77 -11.35
CA TYR A 516 -22.83 2.64 -10.28
C TYR A 516 -21.38 2.31 -9.93
N ILE A 517 -20.47 3.26 -10.15
CA ILE A 517 -19.04 3.14 -9.85
C ILE A 517 -18.76 3.72 -8.48
N TYR A 518 -18.21 2.91 -7.57
CA TYR A 518 -17.78 3.37 -6.26
C TYR A 518 -16.26 3.58 -6.20
N PRO A 519 -15.79 4.69 -5.63
CA PRO A 519 -14.37 4.92 -5.39
C PRO A 519 -13.68 3.82 -4.57
N LYS A 520 -14.44 3.06 -3.79
CA LYS A 520 -13.97 1.95 -2.94
C LYS A 520 -13.59 0.67 -3.69
N GLY A 521 -13.53 0.71 -5.03
CA GLY A 521 -13.09 -0.42 -5.85
C GLY A 521 -14.16 -1.46 -6.17
N TYR A 522 -15.43 -1.05 -6.25
CA TYR A 522 -16.54 -1.92 -6.66
C TYR A 522 -17.58 -1.20 -7.53
N LEU A 523 -18.38 -1.99 -8.24
CA LEU A 523 -19.52 -1.58 -9.05
C LEU A 523 -20.81 -2.23 -8.53
N THR A 524 -21.95 -1.57 -8.70
CA THR A 524 -23.28 -2.18 -8.48
C THR A 524 -24.28 -1.86 -9.60
N PHE A 525 -25.35 -2.66 -9.64
CA PHE A 525 -26.51 -2.49 -10.51
C PHE A 525 -27.75 -2.41 -9.62
N PRO A 526 -28.71 -1.54 -9.96
CA PRO A 526 -29.28 -0.44 -9.15
C PRO A 526 -29.33 -0.61 -7.61
N TRP A 527 -29.48 0.50 -6.88
CA TRP A 527 -29.49 0.64 -5.41
C TRP A 527 -28.10 0.78 -4.75
N SER A 528 -28.02 1.72 -3.79
CA SER A 528 -26.78 2.04 -3.05
C SER A 528 -26.53 1.05 -1.91
N VAL A 529 -25.28 0.63 -1.72
CA VAL A 529 -24.96 -0.34 -0.65
C VAL A 529 -23.62 -0.10 0.06
N TYR A 530 -23.38 -0.98 1.03
CA TYR A 530 -22.47 -0.96 2.17
C TYR A 530 -21.19 -0.11 2.05
N ALA A 531 -20.87 0.57 3.16
CA ALA A 531 -19.68 1.39 3.26
C ALA A 531 -18.38 0.58 3.42
N THR A 532 -18.44 -0.70 3.77
CA THR A 532 -17.28 -1.52 4.17
C THR A 532 -17.26 -2.87 3.45
N PRO A 533 -16.08 -3.41 3.08
CA PRO A 533 -15.96 -4.73 2.46
C PRO A 533 -16.61 -5.83 3.30
N VAL A 534 -17.41 -6.66 2.65
CA VAL A 534 -18.05 -7.86 3.24
C VAL A 534 -17.67 -9.06 2.38
N GLN A 535 -17.50 -10.22 3.02
CA GLN A 535 -17.15 -11.45 2.33
C GLN A 535 -18.34 -11.97 1.51
N PHE A 536 -18.09 -12.35 0.25
CA PHE A 536 -19.09 -13.07 -0.55
C PHE A 536 -19.17 -14.55 -0.11
N PRO A 537 -20.37 -15.16 -0.06
CA PRO A 537 -21.67 -14.61 -0.43
C PRO A 537 -22.28 -13.70 0.66
N ILE A 538 -22.88 -12.57 0.25
CA ILE A 538 -23.48 -11.56 1.12
C ILE A 538 -24.98 -11.79 1.35
N TYR A 539 -25.68 -12.47 0.44
CA TYR A 539 -27.14 -12.64 0.46
C TYR A 539 -27.92 -11.32 0.51
N SER A 540 -27.46 -10.29 -0.22
CA SER A 540 -28.16 -8.99 -0.29
C SER A 540 -29.04 -8.86 -1.52
N ARG A 541 -29.85 -7.79 -1.57
CA ARG A 541 -30.70 -7.44 -2.71
C ARG A 541 -29.97 -6.77 -3.87
N ASN A 542 -28.64 -6.74 -3.86
CA ASN A 542 -27.84 -5.99 -4.84
C ASN A 542 -26.83 -6.91 -5.53
N ASN A 543 -26.54 -6.57 -6.78
CA ASN A 543 -25.48 -7.17 -7.55
C ASN A 543 -24.18 -6.37 -7.35
N TYR A 544 -23.06 -7.06 -7.12
CA TYR A 544 -21.72 -6.47 -6.96
C TYR A 544 -20.74 -7.03 -7.97
N ILE A 545 -19.91 -6.15 -8.51
CA ILE A 545 -18.64 -6.51 -9.14
C ILE A 545 -17.55 -5.80 -8.35
N ALA A 546 -16.77 -6.54 -7.58
CA ALA A 546 -15.73 -6.04 -6.70
C ALA A 546 -14.35 -6.46 -7.24
N PRO A 547 -13.78 -5.76 -8.25
CA PRO A 547 -12.43 -6.05 -8.69
C PRO A 547 -11.41 -5.88 -7.57
N PHE A 548 -11.63 -4.92 -6.65
CA PHE A 548 -10.83 -4.76 -5.45
C PHE A 548 -11.56 -3.90 -4.39
N TRP A 549 -12.56 -4.47 -3.72
CA TRP A 549 -13.37 -3.72 -2.74
C TRP A 549 -12.61 -3.52 -1.43
N MET A 550 -12.26 -2.27 -1.13
CA MET A 550 -11.47 -1.89 0.04
C MET A 550 -12.07 -0.68 0.78
N LEU A 551 -11.66 -0.52 2.03
CA LEU A 551 -11.80 0.73 2.76
C LEU A 551 -10.71 1.71 2.29
N ALA A 552 -11.07 2.54 1.32
CA ALA A 552 -10.19 3.56 0.78
C ALA A 552 -10.20 4.84 1.65
N ASP A 553 -9.03 5.45 1.82
CA ASP A 553 -8.90 6.82 2.35
C ASP A 553 -9.13 7.85 1.22
N TYR A 554 -9.88 8.92 1.50
CA TYR A 554 -10.33 9.89 0.49
C TYR A 554 -9.34 11.05 0.36
N ILE A 555 -8.11 10.73 -0.05
CA ILE A 555 -7.04 11.73 -0.22
C ILE A 555 -6.94 12.14 -1.69
N GLN A 556 -6.38 13.32 -1.92
CA GLN A 556 -6.24 14.09 -3.17
C GLN A 556 -5.65 13.33 -4.40
N SER A 557 -5.31 12.05 -4.29
CA SER A 557 -4.55 11.30 -5.28
C SER A 557 -5.23 10.11 -5.92
N ALA A 558 -6.28 9.57 -5.29
CA ALA A 558 -7.03 8.47 -5.88
C ALA A 558 -7.81 8.99 -7.11
N VAL A 559 -7.59 8.34 -8.26
CA VAL A 559 -8.25 8.68 -9.52
C VAL A 559 -9.03 7.48 -10.02
N VAL A 560 -10.32 7.70 -10.26
CA VAL A 560 -11.16 6.72 -10.96
C VAL A 560 -11.36 7.21 -12.39
N SER A 561 -10.83 6.46 -13.35
CA SER A 561 -10.99 6.73 -14.79
C SER A 561 -11.98 5.75 -15.39
N TYR A 562 -12.97 6.22 -16.14
CA TYR A 562 -13.93 5.34 -16.81
C TYR A 562 -14.34 5.84 -18.19
N ARG A 563 -14.69 4.89 -19.06
CA ARG A 563 -15.32 5.17 -20.36
C ARG A 563 -16.10 3.98 -20.90
N GLN A 564 -17.03 4.28 -21.80
CA GLN A 564 -17.69 3.31 -22.66
C GLN A 564 -17.09 3.39 -24.07
N VAL A 565 -16.91 2.24 -24.71
CA VAL A 565 -16.37 2.09 -26.06
C VAL A 565 -17.31 1.20 -26.88
N THR A 566 -17.67 1.66 -28.08
CA THR A 566 -18.55 0.93 -29.02
C THR A 566 -17.93 0.78 -30.42
N SER A 567 -16.70 1.25 -30.62
CA SER A 567 -15.94 1.10 -31.88
C SER A 567 -14.42 1.29 -31.64
N GLY A 568 -13.61 0.85 -32.61
CA GLY A 568 -12.16 1.05 -32.62
C GLY A 568 -11.34 -0.10 -32.00
N SER A 569 -10.03 0.12 -31.89
CA SER A 569 -9.04 -0.93 -31.55
C SER A 569 -9.25 -1.59 -30.19
N VAL A 570 -9.84 -0.88 -29.22
CA VAL A 570 -10.16 -1.44 -27.90
C VAL A 570 -11.26 -2.51 -28.00
N LEU A 571 -12.22 -2.32 -28.90
CA LEU A 571 -13.30 -3.30 -29.17
C LEU A 571 -12.74 -4.55 -29.84
N GLU A 572 -11.83 -4.36 -30.80
CA GLU A 572 -11.10 -5.42 -31.50
C GLU A 572 -10.22 -6.21 -30.53
N GLN A 573 -9.46 -5.52 -29.66
CA GLN A 573 -8.64 -6.15 -28.64
C GLN A 573 -9.49 -6.97 -27.66
N ALA A 574 -10.60 -6.43 -27.17
CA ALA A 574 -11.48 -7.14 -26.26
C ALA A 574 -12.11 -8.38 -26.93
N THR A 575 -12.49 -8.28 -28.21
CA THR A 575 -12.97 -9.42 -29.01
C THR A 575 -11.89 -10.49 -29.15
N SER A 576 -10.67 -10.10 -29.52
CA SER A 576 -9.54 -11.02 -29.65
C SER A 576 -9.18 -11.68 -28.32
N ASP A 577 -9.22 -10.94 -27.22
CA ASP A 577 -8.94 -11.46 -25.89
C ASP A 577 -9.98 -12.52 -25.48
N ILE A 578 -11.28 -12.25 -25.65
CA ILE A 578 -12.34 -13.21 -25.35
C ILE A 578 -12.22 -14.46 -26.21
N LEU A 579 -12.06 -14.33 -27.53
CA LEU A 579 -11.92 -15.49 -28.43
C LEU A 579 -10.64 -16.30 -28.16
N LYS A 580 -9.60 -15.68 -27.59
CA LYS A 580 -8.40 -16.40 -27.15
C LYS A 580 -8.68 -17.28 -25.93
N TYR A 581 -9.52 -16.82 -25.00
CA TYR A 581 -9.83 -17.54 -23.76
C TYR A 581 -11.00 -18.52 -23.92
N PHE A 582 -11.92 -18.23 -24.84
CA PHE A 582 -13.14 -19.00 -25.13
C PHE A 582 -13.29 -19.20 -26.65
N PRO A 583 -12.40 -20.00 -27.28
CA PRO A 583 -12.35 -20.17 -28.73
C PRO A 583 -13.56 -20.86 -29.35
N GLU A 584 -14.38 -21.52 -28.54
CA GLU A 584 -15.61 -22.18 -28.95
C GLU A 584 -16.79 -21.22 -29.19
N LEU A 585 -16.67 -19.97 -28.75
CA LEU A 585 -17.76 -19.00 -28.84
C LEU A 585 -17.72 -18.21 -30.15
N ASN A 586 -18.88 -17.97 -30.74
CA ASN A 586 -19.04 -16.97 -31.78
C ASN A 586 -19.29 -15.61 -31.15
N PHE A 587 -18.21 -14.86 -30.89
CA PHE A 587 -18.26 -13.60 -30.15
C PHE A 587 -17.68 -12.43 -30.95
N THR A 588 -18.35 -11.30 -30.92
CA THR A 588 -17.83 -10.02 -31.43
C THR A 588 -18.33 -8.90 -30.53
N ALA A 589 -17.42 -8.28 -29.76
CA ALA A 589 -17.81 -7.24 -28.82
C ALA A 589 -18.46 -6.07 -29.57
N THR A 590 -19.62 -5.63 -29.09
CA THR A 590 -20.30 -4.41 -29.56
C THR A 590 -20.23 -3.30 -28.51
N TRP A 591 -19.85 -3.68 -27.29
CA TRP A 591 -19.82 -2.82 -26.12
C TRP A 591 -18.69 -3.22 -25.16
N VAL A 592 -17.86 -2.24 -24.79
CA VAL A 592 -16.81 -2.39 -23.77
C VAL A 592 -16.91 -1.23 -22.79
N PHE A 593 -16.94 -1.51 -21.50
CA PHE A 593 -16.89 -0.51 -20.44
C PHE A 593 -15.66 -0.73 -19.57
N ILE A 594 -14.83 0.29 -19.44
CA ILE A 594 -13.55 0.24 -18.72
C ILE A 594 -13.67 1.13 -17.49
N VAL A 595 -13.31 0.60 -16.32
CA VAL A 595 -13.12 1.40 -15.10
C VAL A 595 -11.77 1.04 -14.50
N THR A 596 -10.93 2.05 -14.27
CA THR A 596 -9.61 1.91 -13.68
C THR A 596 -9.54 2.73 -12.40
N TRP A 597 -9.19 2.08 -11.30
CA TRP A 597 -8.87 2.74 -10.03
C TRP A 597 -7.35 2.82 -9.92
N ASN A 598 -6.85 4.05 -9.87
CA ASN A 598 -5.42 4.32 -9.78
C ASN A 598 -5.11 5.08 -8.49
N TRP A 599 -3.97 4.74 -7.89
CA TRP A 599 -3.46 5.33 -6.65
C TRP A 599 -4.46 5.23 -5.47
N MET A 600 -5.07 4.05 -5.32
CA MET A 600 -5.96 3.77 -4.19
C MET A 600 -5.13 3.49 -2.93
N GLU A 601 -5.39 4.25 -1.86
CA GLU A 601 -4.71 4.13 -0.57
C GLU A 601 -5.64 3.51 0.50
N TYR A 602 -5.09 2.62 1.33
CA TYR A 602 -5.79 2.08 2.49
C TYR A 602 -6.01 3.16 3.55
N TYR A 603 -7.14 3.11 4.25
CA TYR A 603 -7.29 3.85 5.50
C TYR A 603 -6.60 3.11 6.66
N PRO A 604 -5.92 3.77 7.61
CA PRO A 604 -5.35 5.11 7.50
C PRO A 604 -4.19 5.15 6.49
N THR A 605 -3.94 6.33 5.93
CA THR A 605 -2.92 6.62 4.91
C THR A 605 -1.56 5.97 5.18
N MET A 606 -1.06 5.16 4.24
CA MET A 606 0.26 4.51 4.34
C MET A 606 1.20 4.76 3.16
N GLY A 607 0.82 5.58 2.16
CA GLY A 607 1.65 5.83 0.97
C GLY A 607 1.67 4.69 -0.05
N ASN A 608 0.60 3.91 -0.11
CA ASN A 608 0.50 2.67 -0.88
C ASN A 608 -0.05 2.91 -2.30
N ASN A 609 0.68 2.51 -3.35
CA ASN A 609 0.23 2.64 -4.74
C ASN A 609 -0.52 1.38 -5.24
N THR A 610 -1.84 1.33 -5.02
CA THR A 610 -2.70 0.25 -5.55
C THR A 610 -3.35 0.65 -6.88
N ILE A 611 -3.21 -0.17 -7.92
CA ILE A 611 -3.86 0.01 -9.23
C ILE A 611 -4.53 -1.29 -9.71
N PHE A 612 -5.78 -1.17 -10.14
CA PHE A 612 -6.56 -2.27 -10.71
C PHE A 612 -7.63 -1.73 -11.68
N GLN A 613 -8.10 -2.59 -12.56
CA GLN A 613 -9.07 -2.26 -13.60
C GLN A 613 -10.12 -3.35 -13.71
N VAL A 614 -11.36 -2.97 -13.96
CA VAL A 614 -12.41 -3.87 -14.43
C VAL A 614 -12.84 -3.48 -15.83
N VAL A 615 -13.03 -4.47 -16.68
CA VAL A 615 -13.53 -4.32 -18.04
C VAL A 615 -14.77 -5.19 -18.18
N LEU A 616 -15.90 -4.58 -18.53
CA LEU A 616 -17.12 -5.27 -18.90
C LEU A 616 -17.18 -5.33 -20.42
N VAL A 617 -17.36 -6.52 -20.99
CA VAL A 617 -17.36 -6.75 -22.45
C VAL A 617 -18.63 -7.49 -22.82
N SER A 618 -19.34 -7.05 -23.85
CA SER A 618 -20.53 -7.75 -24.35
C SER A 618 -20.75 -7.54 -25.84
N ASP A 619 -21.42 -8.50 -26.47
CA ASP A 619 -21.99 -8.38 -27.83
C ASP A 619 -23.51 -8.04 -27.79
N GLY A 620 -24.10 -7.94 -26.59
CA GLY A 620 -25.54 -7.79 -26.32
C GLY A 620 -26.19 -9.06 -25.77
N HIS A 621 -25.64 -10.24 -26.08
CA HIS A 621 -26.09 -11.54 -25.61
C HIS A 621 -25.08 -12.16 -24.64
N LEU A 622 -23.85 -12.40 -25.10
CA LEU A 622 -22.73 -12.89 -24.31
C LEU A 622 -22.09 -11.74 -23.53
N SER A 623 -21.62 -12.03 -22.31
CA SER A 623 -21.02 -11.00 -21.46
C SER A 623 -19.91 -11.54 -20.57
N PHE A 624 -18.91 -10.69 -20.36
CA PHE A 624 -17.72 -11.03 -19.61
C PHE A 624 -17.27 -9.89 -18.70
N ILE A 625 -16.69 -10.26 -17.56
CA ILE A 625 -15.95 -9.37 -16.67
C ILE A 625 -14.48 -9.76 -16.75
N MET A 626 -13.61 -8.81 -17.07
CA MET A 626 -12.16 -8.93 -16.90
C MET A 626 -11.71 -8.07 -15.72
N MET A 627 -11.01 -8.67 -14.76
CA MET A 627 -10.36 -7.97 -13.67
C MET A 627 -8.84 -8.02 -13.92
N ASN A 628 -8.23 -6.85 -14.06
CA ASN A 628 -6.80 -6.69 -14.31
C ASN A 628 -6.14 -6.06 -13.08
N TYR A 629 -4.98 -6.59 -12.70
CA TYR A 629 -4.22 -6.19 -11.52
C TYR A 629 -2.82 -5.75 -11.95
N GLY A 630 -2.43 -4.54 -11.50
CA GLY A 630 -1.08 -4.03 -11.63
C GLY A 630 -0.37 -4.13 -10.29
N ASN A 631 0.23 -3.04 -9.81
CA ASN A 631 0.77 -3.02 -8.45
C ASN A 631 -0.37 -3.03 -7.41
N LEU A 632 -0.33 -3.99 -6.49
CA LEU A 632 -1.23 -4.06 -5.35
C LEU A 632 -0.40 -3.91 -4.08
N ALA A 633 -0.70 -2.89 -3.27
CA ALA A 633 0.07 -2.68 -2.06
C ALA A 633 -0.29 -3.69 -0.96
N PRO A 634 0.66 -4.08 -0.09
CA PRO A 634 0.36 -4.91 1.08
C PRO A 634 -0.75 -4.29 1.92
N LYS A 635 -1.76 -5.09 2.26
CA LYS A 635 -2.95 -4.59 2.97
C LYS A 635 -2.72 -4.52 4.48
N THR A 636 -3.32 -3.52 5.13
CA THR A 636 -3.55 -3.49 6.59
C THR A 636 -5.02 -3.70 6.96
N GLN A 637 -5.92 -3.82 5.98
CA GLN A 637 -7.36 -3.91 6.17
C GLN A 637 -8.01 -5.03 5.34
N SER A 638 -9.30 -5.26 5.60
CA SER A 638 -10.14 -6.19 4.86
C SER A 638 -10.33 -5.75 3.40
N VAL A 639 -10.15 -6.68 2.47
CA VAL A 639 -10.36 -6.50 1.02
C VAL A 639 -11.18 -7.68 0.53
N GLN A 640 -12.23 -7.41 -0.25
CA GLN A 640 -13.03 -8.43 -0.94
C GLN A 640 -12.80 -8.32 -2.45
N VAL A 641 -12.58 -9.46 -3.12
CA VAL A 641 -12.41 -9.53 -4.57
C VAL A 641 -13.33 -10.60 -5.17
N GLY A 642 -14.08 -10.23 -6.21
CA GLY A 642 -14.94 -11.15 -6.97
C GLY A 642 -16.26 -10.50 -7.40
N TYR A 643 -17.33 -11.28 -7.46
CA TYR A 643 -18.68 -10.79 -7.75
C TYR A 643 -19.73 -11.55 -6.94
N ASP A 644 -20.91 -10.95 -6.76
CA ASP A 644 -22.02 -11.53 -6.02
C ASP A 644 -23.34 -10.96 -6.52
N THR A 645 -24.33 -11.80 -6.78
CA THR A 645 -25.63 -11.39 -7.31
C THR A 645 -26.71 -11.27 -6.24
N PHE A 646 -27.89 -10.83 -6.64
CA PHE A 646 -29.09 -10.81 -5.80
C PHE A 646 -29.27 -12.15 -5.05
N ASN A 647 -29.40 -12.06 -3.73
CA ASN A 647 -29.50 -13.18 -2.80
C ASN A 647 -28.37 -14.22 -2.93
N SER A 648 -27.23 -13.82 -3.51
CA SER A 648 -26.10 -14.68 -3.81
C SER A 648 -26.44 -15.93 -4.61
N THR A 649 -27.41 -15.82 -5.54
CA THR A 649 -27.75 -16.90 -6.47
C THR A 649 -26.55 -17.33 -7.34
N ASN A 650 -25.66 -16.38 -7.64
CA ASN A 650 -24.37 -16.58 -8.29
C ASN A 650 -23.34 -15.72 -7.55
N TYR A 651 -22.20 -16.29 -7.18
CA TYR A 651 -21.11 -15.51 -6.61
C TYR A 651 -19.77 -16.19 -6.87
N PHE A 652 -18.72 -15.39 -6.83
CA PHE A 652 -17.34 -15.85 -6.81
C PHE A 652 -16.55 -14.96 -5.87
N SER A 653 -15.76 -15.58 -4.98
CA SER A 653 -14.84 -14.89 -4.09
C SER A 653 -13.43 -15.42 -4.32
N MET A 654 -12.47 -14.54 -4.57
CA MET A 654 -11.06 -14.94 -4.67
C MET A 654 -10.61 -15.56 -3.34
N PRO A 655 -9.82 -16.65 -3.35
CA PRO A 655 -9.25 -17.26 -2.15
C PRO A 655 -8.42 -16.28 -1.30
N GLU A 656 -7.76 -15.32 -1.95
CA GLU A 656 -6.96 -14.30 -1.31
C GLU A 656 -7.79 -13.19 -0.64
N SER A 657 -9.11 -13.15 -0.87
CA SER A 657 -10.02 -12.22 -0.19
C SER A 657 -9.89 -12.37 1.32
N PHE A 658 -9.82 -11.25 2.03
CA PHE A 658 -9.56 -11.20 3.47
C PHE A 658 -8.22 -11.83 3.94
N GLN A 659 -7.34 -12.31 3.05
CA GLN A 659 -6.00 -12.82 3.38
C GLN A 659 -4.87 -11.79 3.23
N SER A 660 -3.73 -11.98 3.90
CA SER A 660 -2.57 -11.06 3.85
C SER A 660 -1.82 -11.07 2.52
N ASN A 661 -1.95 -12.14 1.74
CA ASN A 661 -1.31 -12.35 0.45
C ASN A 661 -2.11 -11.79 -0.74
N ILE A 662 -3.06 -10.88 -0.53
CA ILE A 662 -3.90 -10.30 -1.62
C ILE A 662 -3.08 -9.71 -2.79
N THR A 663 -1.83 -9.32 -2.54
CA THR A 663 -0.91 -8.80 -3.55
C THR A 663 -0.50 -9.85 -4.59
N THR A 664 -0.71 -11.15 -4.32
CA THR A 664 -0.43 -12.20 -5.32
C THR A 664 -1.36 -12.13 -6.52
N LEU A 665 -2.50 -11.43 -6.44
CA LEU A 665 -3.41 -11.22 -7.57
C LEU A 665 -2.74 -10.51 -8.76
N SER A 666 -1.69 -9.72 -8.52
CA SER A 666 -0.83 -9.15 -9.57
C SER A 666 -0.12 -10.21 -10.42
N PHE A 667 -0.03 -11.44 -9.92
CA PHE A 667 0.73 -12.55 -10.51
C PHE A 667 -0.11 -13.78 -10.84
N THR A 668 -1.33 -13.89 -10.30
CA THR A 668 -2.23 -15.02 -10.57
C THR A 668 -3.17 -14.76 -11.75
N SER A 669 -3.78 -15.82 -12.29
CA SER A 669 -4.70 -15.74 -13.42
C SER A 669 -5.52 -17.03 -13.56
N ASN A 670 -6.75 -16.94 -14.06
CA ASN A 670 -7.51 -18.09 -14.55
C ASN A 670 -7.47 -18.27 -16.08
N VAL A 671 -6.84 -17.34 -16.82
CA VAL A 671 -6.74 -17.35 -18.30
C VAL A 671 -5.29 -17.37 -18.79
N ASN A 672 -4.35 -17.70 -17.91
CA ASN A 672 -2.92 -17.74 -18.20
C ASN A 672 -2.33 -16.41 -18.72
N VAL A 673 -2.84 -15.29 -18.20
CA VAL A 673 -2.29 -13.94 -18.42
C VAL A 673 -2.06 -13.33 -17.05
N THR A 674 -0.80 -13.18 -16.66
CA THR A 674 -0.37 -12.68 -15.35
C THR A 674 -1.15 -11.43 -14.95
N GLY A 675 -1.83 -11.47 -13.80
CA GLY A 675 -2.61 -10.35 -13.28
C GLY A 675 -3.99 -10.18 -13.93
N ARG A 676 -4.47 -11.13 -14.75
CA ARG A 676 -5.81 -11.08 -15.37
C ARG A 676 -6.69 -12.24 -14.92
N TRP A 677 -7.91 -11.89 -14.52
CA TRP A 677 -8.98 -12.83 -14.27
C TRP A 677 -10.19 -12.52 -15.15
N VAL A 678 -10.77 -13.52 -15.80
CA VAL A 678 -11.92 -13.34 -16.71
C VAL A 678 -13.06 -14.28 -16.33
N PHE A 679 -14.26 -13.74 -16.21
CA PHE A 679 -15.47 -14.48 -15.86
C PHE A 679 -16.54 -14.24 -16.90
N ARG A 680 -17.16 -15.33 -17.38
CA ARG A 680 -18.37 -15.26 -18.20
C ARG A 680 -19.56 -14.98 -17.29
N THR A 681 -20.43 -14.05 -17.68
CA THR A 681 -21.52 -13.55 -16.84
C THR A 681 -22.90 -13.60 -17.50
N ASP A 682 -22.99 -14.13 -18.71
CA ASP A 682 -24.25 -14.44 -19.40
C ASP A 682 -24.78 -15.85 -19.10
N SER A 683 -24.07 -16.66 -18.32
CA SER A 683 -24.41 -18.07 -18.04
C SER A 683 -24.76 -18.33 -16.57
N CYS A 684 -25.49 -19.42 -16.29
CA CYS A 684 -25.90 -19.82 -14.94
C CYS A 684 -24.82 -20.67 -14.21
N PRO A 685 -24.95 -20.98 -12.90
CA PRO A 685 -23.94 -21.68 -12.08
C PRO A 685 -23.47 -23.05 -12.62
N ASN A 686 -24.21 -23.66 -13.56
CA ASN A 686 -23.92 -24.98 -14.13
C ASN A 686 -23.49 -24.94 -15.60
N ASN A 687 -22.97 -23.81 -16.09
CA ASN A 687 -22.63 -23.59 -17.51
C ASN A 687 -23.81 -23.86 -18.47
N CYS A 688 -25.06 -23.74 -17.99
CA CYS A 688 -26.20 -23.79 -18.89
C CYS A 688 -26.15 -22.56 -19.80
N LEU A 689 -26.30 -22.79 -21.10
CA LEU A 689 -26.51 -21.73 -22.06
C LEU A 689 -27.92 -21.18 -21.81
N LEU A 690 -28.01 -19.87 -21.55
CA LEU A 690 -29.27 -19.14 -21.55
C LEU A 690 -29.80 -19.16 -22.99
N GLN A 691 -30.56 -20.19 -23.35
CA GLN A 691 -31.24 -20.32 -24.63
C GLN A 691 -32.71 -19.97 -24.42
N GLU A 692 -33.13 -18.83 -24.96
CA GLU A 692 -34.53 -18.42 -24.95
C GLU A 692 -35.29 -19.30 -25.94
N ASN A 693 -35.91 -20.37 -25.45
CA ASN A 693 -36.71 -21.31 -26.24
C ASN A 693 -38.09 -20.74 -26.61
N PHE A 694 -38.10 -19.51 -27.12
CA PHE A 694 -39.33 -18.88 -27.59
C PHE A 694 -39.68 -19.34 -29.00
N TYR A 695 -40.96 -19.53 -29.25
CA TYR A 695 -41.49 -19.51 -30.61
C TYR A 695 -41.10 -18.17 -31.25
N PRO A 696 -40.81 -18.12 -32.56
CA PRO A 696 -40.47 -16.88 -33.25
C PRO A 696 -41.49 -15.79 -32.89
N PHE A 697 -41.11 -14.53 -32.72
CA PHE A 697 -42.04 -13.48 -32.28
C PHE A 697 -41.65 -12.10 -32.83
N GLY A 698 -42.52 -11.13 -32.62
CA GLY A 698 -42.34 -9.74 -33.02
C GLY A 698 -42.86 -9.42 -34.42
N PRO A 699 -42.85 -8.13 -34.81
CA PRO A 699 -43.46 -7.64 -36.06
C PRO A 699 -42.94 -8.32 -37.32
N ASN A 700 -41.65 -8.69 -37.33
CA ASN A 700 -41.02 -9.37 -38.47
C ASN A 700 -41.57 -10.79 -38.70
N ASN A 701 -42.21 -11.38 -37.69
CA ASN A 701 -42.89 -12.68 -37.77
C ASN A 701 -44.41 -12.54 -37.98
N GLY A 702 -44.90 -11.31 -38.25
CA GLY A 702 -46.31 -11.03 -38.50
C GLY A 702 -47.14 -10.78 -37.23
N ASP A 703 -46.50 -10.56 -36.09
CA ASP A 703 -47.21 -10.29 -34.84
C ASP A 703 -47.87 -8.90 -34.82
N THR A 704 -49.03 -8.83 -34.20
CA THR A 704 -49.63 -7.57 -33.78
C THR A 704 -48.94 -7.11 -32.50
N VAL A 705 -48.46 -5.86 -32.47
CA VAL A 705 -47.85 -5.24 -31.28
C VAL A 705 -48.92 -4.56 -30.45
N ASN A 706 -48.89 -4.80 -29.14
CA ASN A 706 -49.76 -4.11 -28.20
C ASN A 706 -49.29 -2.66 -28.00
N PRO A 707 -50.19 -1.70 -27.70
CA PRO A 707 -49.78 -0.33 -27.39
C PRO A 707 -48.79 -0.28 -26.21
N ALA A 708 -47.76 0.56 -26.34
CA ALA A 708 -46.86 0.88 -25.24
C ALA A 708 -47.59 1.77 -24.24
N ALA A 709 -48.12 1.16 -23.18
CA ALA A 709 -48.92 1.79 -22.14
C ALA A 709 -48.72 1.06 -20.80
N ASP A 710 -48.95 1.75 -19.68
CA ASP A 710 -48.64 1.23 -18.34
C ASP A 710 -49.63 0.14 -17.88
N ASP A 711 -50.95 0.39 -17.97
CA ASP A 711 -51.99 -0.50 -17.43
C ASP A 711 -53.06 -0.95 -18.45
N GLU A 712 -52.76 -0.83 -19.73
CA GLU A 712 -53.70 -1.17 -20.81
C GLU A 712 -53.68 -2.65 -21.19
N SER A 713 -54.73 -3.07 -21.89
CA SER A 713 -54.86 -4.38 -22.50
C SER A 713 -55.11 -4.22 -24.00
N SER A 714 -54.87 -5.28 -24.78
CA SER A 714 -55.19 -5.27 -26.20
C SER A 714 -56.68 -5.01 -26.43
N SER A 715 -57.03 -4.64 -27.67
CA SER A 715 -58.41 -4.82 -28.14
C SER A 715 -58.82 -6.29 -28.08
N VAL A 716 -60.12 -6.58 -28.17
CA VAL A 716 -60.63 -7.96 -28.24
C VAL A 716 -59.96 -8.73 -29.38
N ILE A 717 -59.42 -9.90 -29.07
CA ILE A 717 -58.83 -10.81 -30.06
C ILE A 717 -59.82 -11.95 -30.24
N LEU A 718 -60.54 -11.96 -31.37
CA LEU A 718 -61.42 -13.08 -31.72
C LEU A 718 -60.57 -14.27 -32.14
N LEU A 719 -60.81 -15.44 -31.54
CA LEU A 719 -60.05 -16.65 -31.83
C LEU A 719 -60.57 -17.29 -33.12
N ASN A 720 -59.65 -17.70 -33.99
CA ASN A 720 -59.96 -18.44 -35.21
C ASN A 720 -60.51 -19.85 -34.91
N GLU A 721 -60.16 -20.40 -33.75
CA GLU A 721 -60.68 -21.66 -33.20
C GLU A 721 -61.00 -21.46 -31.71
N THR A 722 -62.01 -22.16 -31.18
CA THR A 722 -62.34 -22.04 -29.75
C THR A 722 -61.27 -22.70 -28.87
N PHE A 723 -60.99 -22.08 -27.73
CA PHE A 723 -60.06 -22.61 -26.72
C PHE A 723 -60.85 -23.13 -25.51
N GLN A 724 -60.61 -24.38 -25.10
CA GLN A 724 -61.24 -24.95 -23.92
C GLN A 724 -60.34 -24.73 -22.70
N PHE A 725 -60.86 -24.05 -21.67
CA PHE A 725 -60.15 -23.80 -20.43
C PHE A 725 -60.99 -24.31 -19.26
N PHE A 726 -60.59 -25.46 -18.69
CA PHE A 726 -61.27 -26.13 -17.57
C PHE A 726 -62.80 -26.28 -17.69
N GLY A 727 -63.28 -26.60 -18.90
CA GLY A 727 -64.70 -26.81 -19.19
C GLY A 727 -65.45 -25.57 -19.68
N SER A 728 -64.86 -24.38 -19.56
CA SER A 728 -65.30 -23.17 -20.25
C SER A 728 -64.78 -23.17 -21.69
N VAL A 729 -65.63 -22.74 -22.64
CA VAL A 729 -65.27 -22.60 -24.05
C VAL A 729 -65.18 -21.12 -24.38
N HIS A 730 -64.00 -20.65 -24.76
CA HIS A 730 -63.77 -19.25 -25.12
C HIS A 730 -63.54 -19.10 -26.62
N ASN A 731 -64.06 -18.00 -27.18
CA ASN A 731 -63.92 -17.61 -28.58
C ASN A 731 -63.22 -16.27 -28.75
N GLN A 732 -62.75 -15.66 -27.65
CA GLN A 732 -62.01 -14.42 -27.65
C GLN A 732 -61.01 -14.40 -26.48
N LEU A 733 -60.00 -13.53 -26.55
CA LEU A 733 -59.10 -13.23 -25.44
C LEU A 733 -58.55 -11.79 -25.51
N TYR A 734 -57.84 -11.39 -24.46
CA TYR A 734 -57.13 -10.12 -24.32
C TYR A 734 -55.71 -10.37 -23.82
N VAL A 735 -54.74 -9.64 -24.36
CA VAL A 735 -53.34 -9.65 -23.90
C VAL A 735 -53.13 -8.41 -23.03
N ASN A 736 -52.75 -8.58 -21.77
CA ASN A 736 -52.56 -7.47 -20.84
C ASN A 736 -51.08 -7.07 -20.70
N ASN A 737 -50.81 -5.76 -20.56
CA ASN A 737 -49.44 -5.28 -20.45
C ASN A 737 -48.72 -5.78 -19.20
N TYR A 738 -49.45 -6.09 -18.12
CA TYR A 738 -48.90 -6.67 -16.89
C TYR A 738 -48.60 -8.16 -16.93
N GLY A 739 -48.68 -8.82 -18.10
CA GLY A 739 -48.12 -10.17 -18.25
C GLY A 739 -49.12 -11.31 -18.07
N PHE A 740 -50.39 -11.06 -18.36
CA PHE A 740 -51.46 -12.06 -18.27
C PHE A 740 -52.46 -11.97 -19.44
N LEU A 741 -53.21 -13.05 -19.64
CA LEU A 741 -54.31 -13.18 -20.58
C LEU A 741 -55.63 -13.31 -19.81
N THR A 742 -56.69 -12.69 -20.32
CA THR A 742 -58.08 -12.92 -19.90
C THR A 742 -58.95 -13.26 -21.11
N PHE A 743 -60.05 -13.98 -20.90
CA PHE A 743 -60.89 -14.41 -22.01
C PHE A 743 -62.11 -13.51 -22.23
N ASP A 744 -62.76 -13.03 -21.16
CA ASP A 744 -64.09 -12.43 -21.32
C ASP A 744 -64.07 -10.90 -21.46
N GLN A 745 -63.10 -10.22 -20.83
CA GLN A 745 -63.00 -8.76 -20.88
C GLN A 745 -61.57 -8.26 -20.62
N PRO A 746 -61.22 -7.04 -21.08
CA PRO A 746 -59.96 -6.41 -20.74
C PRO A 746 -59.96 -5.98 -19.27
N VAL A 747 -58.84 -6.15 -18.59
CA VAL A 747 -58.70 -5.81 -17.16
C VAL A 747 -57.68 -4.69 -17.00
N SER A 748 -58.11 -3.54 -16.47
CA SER A 748 -57.23 -2.46 -15.99
C SER A 748 -57.13 -2.55 -14.47
N SER A 749 -56.28 -3.43 -13.94
CA SER A 749 -56.10 -3.62 -12.49
C SER A 749 -54.80 -2.99 -12.02
N SER A 750 -54.85 -2.18 -10.96
CA SER A 750 -53.66 -1.68 -10.25
C SER A 750 -53.09 -2.65 -9.21
N TYR A 751 -53.70 -3.84 -9.05
CA TYR A 751 -53.32 -4.84 -8.05
C TYR A 751 -52.84 -6.15 -8.69
N SER A 752 -51.70 -6.66 -8.23
CA SER A 752 -51.10 -7.94 -8.61
C SER A 752 -51.75 -9.09 -7.83
N SER A 753 -53.00 -9.44 -8.16
CA SER A 753 -53.63 -10.66 -7.65
C SER A 753 -54.47 -11.36 -8.70
N MET A 754 -53.97 -12.51 -9.14
CA MET A 754 -54.67 -13.52 -9.91
C MET A 754 -55.78 -14.16 -9.07
N PHE A 755 -55.54 -14.43 -7.79
CA PHE A 755 -56.54 -15.02 -6.91
C PHE A 755 -57.69 -14.05 -6.61
N GLY A 756 -58.92 -14.50 -6.87
CA GLY A 756 -60.13 -13.70 -6.68
C GLY A 756 -60.37 -12.65 -7.78
N SER A 757 -59.72 -12.78 -8.94
CA SER A 757 -59.92 -11.87 -10.08
C SER A 757 -61.35 -11.89 -10.63
N GLY A 758 -62.07 -13.01 -10.46
CA GLY A 758 -63.39 -13.22 -11.06
C GLY A 758 -63.35 -13.55 -12.55
N TYR A 759 -62.16 -13.80 -13.12
CA TYR A 759 -61.94 -14.05 -14.54
C TYR A 759 -61.09 -15.29 -14.78
N ASP A 760 -61.40 -16.03 -15.83
CA ASP A 760 -60.49 -17.05 -16.37
C ASP A 760 -59.20 -16.35 -16.84
N THR A 761 -58.09 -16.64 -16.15
CA THR A 761 -56.82 -15.91 -16.31
C THR A 761 -55.65 -16.88 -16.47
N ILE A 762 -54.80 -16.61 -17.44
CA ILE A 762 -53.50 -17.28 -17.62
C ILE A 762 -52.42 -16.21 -17.51
N ALA A 763 -51.55 -16.28 -16.50
CA ALA A 763 -50.41 -15.37 -16.40
C ALA A 763 -49.10 -16.14 -16.50
N PRO A 764 -48.39 -16.10 -17.65
CA PRO A 764 -47.00 -16.54 -17.68
C PRO A 764 -46.17 -15.81 -16.62
N LEU A 765 -46.35 -14.49 -16.47
CA LEU A 765 -45.67 -13.72 -15.45
C LEU A 765 -46.37 -12.38 -15.18
N TRP A 766 -47.27 -12.35 -14.21
CA TRP A 766 -47.97 -11.13 -13.80
C TRP A 766 -47.09 -10.28 -12.89
N SER A 767 -46.72 -9.08 -13.34
CA SER A 767 -46.13 -8.03 -12.51
C SER A 767 -46.40 -6.63 -13.09
N TYR A 768 -45.84 -5.59 -12.48
CA TYR A 768 -45.96 -4.20 -12.94
C TYR A 768 -44.97 -3.92 -14.09
N TRP A 769 -45.26 -4.44 -15.27
CA TRP A 769 -44.44 -4.22 -16.47
C TRP A 769 -44.75 -2.89 -17.14
N ASN A 770 -43.72 -2.11 -17.43
CA ASN A 770 -43.83 -0.80 -18.05
C ASN A 770 -43.20 -0.80 -19.45
N THR A 771 -44.04 -1.00 -20.46
CA THR A 771 -43.63 -0.99 -21.87
C THR A 771 -43.35 0.40 -22.43
N THR A 772 -43.76 1.47 -21.72
CA THR A 772 -43.38 2.85 -22.10
C THR A 772 -41.90 3.13 -21.84
N LYS A 773 -41.29 2.34 -20.94
CA LYS A 773 -39.87 2.44 -20.59
C LYS A 773 -39.01 1.55 -21.49
N SER A 774 -39.31 0.26 -21.58
CA SER A 774 -38.63 -0.68 -22.48
C SER A 774 -39.49 -1.89 -22.80
N GLY A 775 -39.14 -2.55 -23.90
CA GLY A 775 -39.74 -3.82 -24.31
C GLY A 775 -40.93 -3.69 -25.24
N VAL A 776 -41.33 -4.84 -25.79
CA VAL A 776 -42.44 -4.97 -26.73
C VAL A 776 -43.31 -6.13 -26.32
N ILE A 777 -44.62 -5.95 -26.40
CA ILE A 777 -45.60 -7.02 -26.24
C ILE A 777 -46.19 -7.30 -27.60
N SER A 778 -46.09 -8.53 -28.08
CA SER A 778 -46.60 -8.91 -29.40
C SER A 778 -47.32 -10.24 -29.34
N TYR A 779 -48.30 -10.42 -30.24
CA TYR A 779 -49.06 -11.65 -30.32
C TYR A 779 -49.49 -12.00 -31.74
N ARG A 780 -49.72 -13.29 -32.00
CA ARG A 780 -50.31 -13.79 -33.24
C ARG A 780 -51.10 -15.08 -33.06
N GLN A 781 -51.99 -15.36 -34.02
CA GLN A 781 -52.67 -16.64 -34.18
C GLN A 781 -52.07 -17.38 -35.39
N VAL A 782 -51.88 -18.69 -35.25
CA VAL A 782 -51.32 -19.56 -36.28
C VAL A 782 -52.23 -20.77 -36.50
N THR A 783 -52.58 -21.03 -37.76
CA THR A 783 -53.39 -22.20 -38.19
C THR A 783 -52.70 -23.05 -39.27
N SER A 784 -51.47 -22.69 -39.67
CA SER A 784 -50.64 -23.44 -40.62
C SER A 784 -49.18 -22.99 -40.52
N GLY A 785 -48.24 -23.77 -41.08
CA GLY A 785 -46.82 -23.41 -41.13
C GLY A 785 -45.95 -24.08 -40.05
N SER A 786 -44.71 -23.59 -39.91
CA SER A 786 -43.68 -24.19 -39.04
C SER A 786 -44.04 -24.12 -37.57
N ASP A 787 -44.65 -23.03 -37.10
CA ASP A 787 -44.99 -22.87 -35.68
C ASP A 787 -46.09 -23.87 -35.26
N LEU A 788 -47.05 -24.15 -36.14
CA LEU A 788 -48.09 -25.16 -35.91
C LEU A 788 -47.49 -26.58 -35.85
N GLN A 789 -46.49 -26.85 -36.70
CA GLN A 789 -45.74 -28.11 -36.69
C GLN A 789 -44.89 -28.26 -35.43
N GLN A 790 -44.23 -27.18 -35.00
CA GLN A 790 -43.47 -27.14 -33.74
C GLN A 790 -44.40 -27.42 -32.56
N ALA A 791 -45.55 -26.73 -32.46
CA ALA A 791 -46.53 -26.96 -31.40
C ALA A 791 -47.06 -28.40 -31.38
N THR A 792 -47.26 -28.99 -32.56
CA THR A 792 -47.62 -30.40 -32.67
C THR A 792 -46.50 -31.32 -32.15
N SER A 793 -45.24 -31.00 -32.50
CA SER A 793 -44.07 -31.75 -32.05
C SER A 793 -43.89 -31.65 -30.54
N ASP A 794 -43.96 -30.44 -29.98
CA ASP A 794 -43.78 -30.18 -28.55
C ASP A 794 -44.81 -30.96 -27.72
N ILE A 795 -46.09 -30.89 -28.08
CA ILE A 795 -47.12 -31.64 -27.34
C ILE A 795 -46.92 -33.16 -27.48
N ASN A 796 -46.59 -33.66 -28.67
CA ASN A 796 -46.36 -35.10 -28.86
C ASN A 796 -45.08 -35.61 -28.21
N GLN A 797 -44.07 -34.75 -28.01
CA GLN A 797 -42.86 -35.11 -27.30
C GLN A 797 -43.16 -35.48 -25.85
N TYR A 798 -44.00 -34.71 -25.17
CA TYR A 798 -44.31 -34.91 -23.74
C TYR A 798 -45.59 -35.71 -23.49
N PHE A 799 -46.51 -35.76 -24.47
CA PHE A 799 -47.75 -36.54 -24.42
C PHE A 799 -47.91 -37.45 -25.64
N PRO A 800 -46.94 -38.35 -25.92
CA PRO A 800 -46.93 -39.18 -27.13
C PRO A 800 -48.15 -40.08 -27.26
N GLN A 801 -48.81 -40.42 -26.15
CA GLN A 801 -50.02 -41.24 -26.12
C GLN A 801 -51.25 -40.56 -26.73
N LEU A 802 -51.25 -39.23 -26.90
CA LEU A 802 -52.41 -38.48 -27.38
C LEU A 802 -52.54 -38.47 -28.90
N ASN A 803 -51.46 -38.76 -29.66
CA ASN A 803 -51.39 -38.57 -31.11
C ASN A 803 -51.95 -37.21 -31.53
N PHE A 804 -51.46 -36.15 -30.86
CA PHE A 804 -51.97 -34.81 -31.00
C PHE A 804 -51.58 -34.21 -32.36
N THR A 805 -52.41 -33.33 -32.90
CA THR A 805 -52.10 -32.51 -34.08
C THR A 805 -52.73 -31.16 -33.87
N ALA A 806 -51.92 -30.12 -33.70
CA ALA A 806 -52.43 -28.78 -33.48
C ALA A 806 -53.19 -28.29 -34.73
N THR A 807 -54.37 -27.72 -34.54
CA THR A 807 -55.10 -26.99 -35.59
C THR A 807 -55.01 -25.48 -35.38
N TRP A 808 -54.69 -25.06 -34.16
CA TRP A 808 -54.57 -23.65 -33.79
C TRP A 808 -53.55 -23.42 -32.68
N VAL A 809 -52.79 -22.35 -32.82
CA VAL A 809 -51.81 -21.88 -31.84
C VAL A 809 -51.95 -20.37 -31.67
N PHE A 810 -51.94 -19.89 -30.43
CA PHE A 810 -51.80 -18.47 -30.11
C PHE A 810 -50.50 -18.24 -29.36
N ILE A 811 -49.69 -17.29 -29.83
CA ILE A 811 -48.40 -16.93 -29.23
C ILE A 811 -48.52 -15.50 -28.75
N ALA A 812 -48.20 -15.25 -27.48
CA ALA A 812 -48.01 -13.90 -26.95
C ALA A 812 -46.69 -13.81 -26.20
N THR A 813 -45.89 -12.79 -26.51
CA THR A 813 -44.53 -12.60 -25.98
C THR A 813 -44.42 -11.21 -25.36
N TRP A 814 -43.89 -11.16 -24.14
CA TRP A 814 -43.40 -9.95 -23.50
C TRP A 814 -41.89 -10.00 -23.62
N ASP A 815 -41.31 -9.17 -24.47
CA ASP A 815 -39.88 -9.15 -24.74
C ASP A 815 -39.23 -7.89 -24.19
N SER A 816 -38.18 -8.05 -23.40
CA SER A 816 -37.38 -6.98 -22.78
C SER A 816 -38.21 -5.94 -22.01
N VAL A 817 -39.29 -6.37 -21.34
CA VAL A 817 -40.18 -5.46 -20.58
C VAL A 817 -39.53 -5.01 -19.28
N ALA A 818 -39.67 -3.71 -18.95
CA ALA A 818 -39.16 -3.15 -17.70
C ALA A 818 -40.10 -3.37 -16.52
N TYR A 819 -39.54 -3.56 -15.32
CA TYR A 819 -40.33 -3.56 -14.09
C TYR A 819 -40.48 -2.13 -13.56
N GLY A 820 -41.70 -1.59 -13.63
CA GLY A 820 -42.02 -0.20 -13.29
C GLY A 820 -41.08 0.81 -13.96
N ASN A 821 -40.47 1.68 -13.18
CA ASN A 821 -39.49 2.64 -13.70
C ASN A 821 -38.04 2.17 -13.56
N MET A 822 -37.76 0.87 -13.44
CA MET A 822 -36.39 0.34 -13.32
C MET A 822 -35.79 0.01 -14.69
N ASP A 823 -34.49 0.24 -14.86
CA ASP A 823 -33.73 -0.10 -16.09
C ASP A 823 -33.38 -1.61 -16.14
N THR A 824 -34.42 -2.44 -16.13
CA THR A 824 -34.32 -3.91 -16.16
C THR A 824 -35.03 -4.44 -17.39
N GLU A 825 -34.59 -5.56 -17.94
CA GLU A 825 -35.34 -6.26 -18.99
C GLU A 825 -35.71 -7.66 -18.52
N THR A 826 -36.94 -8.07 -18.83
CA THR A 826 -37.46 -9.41 -18.58
C THR A 826 -38.20 -9.87 -19.83
N SER A 827 -37.94 -11.11 -20.26
CA SER A 827 -38.63 -11.70 -21.40
C SER A 827 -39.32 -13.02 -21.02
N PHE A 828 -40.56 -13.20 -21.45
CA PHE A 828 -41.37 -14.42 -21.24
C PHE A 828 -42.45 -14.54 -22.32
N GLN A 829 -42.94 -15.76 -22.55
CA GLN A 829 -43.89 -16.07 -23.61
C GLN A 829 -44.95 -17.07 -23.12
N VAL A 830 -46.19 -16.91 -23.57
CA VAL A 830 -47.27 -17.89 -23.44
C VAL A 830 -47.69 -18.40 -24.82
N VAL A 831 -47.89 -19.70 -24.93
CA VAL A 831 -48.39 -20.36 -26.14
C VAL A 831 -49.62 -21.19 -25.80
N LEU A 832 -50.77 -20.84 -26.36
CA LEU A 832 -52.00 -21.62 -26.27
C LEU A 832 -52.10 -22.52 -27.49
N ILE A 833 -52.27 -23.83 -27.30
CA ILE A 833 -52.29 -24.82 -28.38
C ILE A 833 -53.59 -25.60 -28.31
N SER A 834 -54.30 -25.73 -29.44
CA SER A 834 -55.57 -26.45 -29.51
C SER A 834 -55.70 -27.28 -30.78
N ASN A 835 -56.44 -28.37 -30.70
CA ASN A 835 -56.96 -29.11 -31.86
C ASN A 835 -58.49 -29.19 -31.89
N GLY A 836 -59.16 -28.37 -31.09
CA GLY A 836 -60.62 -28.37 -30.88
C GLY A 836 -61.10 -29.35 -29.81
N ASN A 837 -60.35 -30.43 -29.53
CA ASN A 837 -60.69 -31.41 -28.49
C ASN A 837 -59.79 -31.31 -27.25
N PHE A 838 -58.49 -31.07 -27.45
CA PHE A 838 -57.50 -30.88 -26.39
C PHE A 838 -56.94 -29.46 -26.46
N SER A 839 -56.64 -28.90 -25.30
CA SER A 839 -56.08 -27.56 -25.14
C SER A 839 -54.90 -27.61 -24.18
N PHE A 840 -53.81 -26.95 -24.55
CA PHE A 840 -52.56 -26.89 -23.80
C PHE A 840 -52.10 -25.45 -23.65
N VAL A 841 -51.37 -25.19 -22.56
CA VAL A 841 -50.73 -23.92 -22.27
C VAL A 841 -49.24 -24.20 -22.06
N LEU A 842 -48.38 -23.59 -22.86
CA LEU A 842 -46.94 -23.55 -22.64
C LEU A 842 -46.57 -22.17 -22.11
N LEU A 843 -45.71 -22.14 -21.08
CA LEU A 843 -45.18 -20.92 -20.47
C LEU A 843 -43.67 -21.00 -20.60
N ASN A 844 -43.11 -20.19 -21.50
CA ASN A 844 -41.69 -20.17 -21.80
C ASN A 844 -41.05 -18.95 -21.11
N TYR A 845 -39.93 -19.14 -20.44
CA TYR A 845 -39.21 -18.08 -19.73
C TYR A 845 -37.86 -17.82 -20.39
N GLY A 846 -37.57 -16.55 -20.68
CA GLY A 846 -36.27 -16.08 -21.14
C GLY A 846 -35.51 -15.49 -19.96
N ARG A 847 -34.79 -14.39 -20.18
CA ARG A 847 -34.12 -13.66 -19.09
C ARG A 847 -35.14 -13.07 -18.11
N ILE A 848 -35.12 -13.50 -16.85
CA ILE A 848 -35.94 -12.91 -15.79
C ILE A 848 -35.06 -12.10 -14.83
N SER A 849 -35.33 -10.79 -14.73
CA SER A 849 -34.59 -9.89 -13.85
C SER A 849 -34.74 -10.26 -12.37
N SER A 850 -33.64 -10.23 -11.61
CA SER A 850 -33.62 -10.62 -10.18
C SER A 850 -34.11 -9.55 -9.20
N VAL A 851 -34.56 -8.39 -9.70
CA VAL A 851 -34.99 -7.26 -8.85
C VAL A 851 -36.49 -6.98 -8.94
N ILE A 852 -37.26 -7.92 -9.51
CA ILE A 852 -38.70 -7.82 -9.67
C ILE A 852 -39.40 -8.17 -8.34
N SER A 853 -40.55 -7.57 -8.07
CA SER A 853 -41.37 -7.89 -6.90
C SER A 853 -42.85 -8.02 -7.26
N ASN A 854 -43.67 -8.48 -6.31
CA ASN A 854 -45.12 -8.65 -6.48
C ASN A 854 -45.49 -9.50 -7.71
N MET A 855 -44.81 -10.63 -7.88
CA MET A 855 -44.97 -11.50 -9.04
C MET A 855 -45.98 -12.61 -8.77
N GLN A 856 -46.71 -12.99 -9.81
CA GLN A 856 -47.53 -14.20 -9.84
C GLN A 856 -47.36 -14.89 -11.19
N ALA A 857 -47.35 -16.22 -11.21
CA ALA A 857 -47.22 -16.99 -12.44
C ALA A 857 -48.04 -18.27 -12.34
N GLY A 858 -48.80 -18.60 -13.38
CA GLY A 858 -49.71 -19.74 -13.42
C GLY A 858 -51.07 -19.40 -14.03
N PHE A 859 -52.15 -19.97 -13.50
CA PHE A 859 -53.50 -19.76 -14.01
C PHE A 859 -54.58 -19.90 -12.92
N VAL A 860 -55.76 -19.35 -13.17
CA VAL A 860 -56.94 -19.46 -12.29
C VAL A 860 -58.23 -19.43 -13.11
N THR A 861 -59.25 -20.17 -12.67
CA THR A 861 -60.62 -20.07 -13.20
C THR A 861 -61.39 -18.93 -12.53
N ALA A 862 -62.42 -18.40 -13.21
CA ALA A 862 -63.20 -17.26 -12.74
C ALA A 862 -63.83 -17.46 -11.35
N ASP A 863 -64.24 -18.69 -11.03
CA ASP A 863 -64.77 -19.09 -9.72
C ASP A 863 -63.68 -19.33 -8.66
N SER A 864 -62.40 -19.21 -9.04
CA SER A 864 -61.21 -19.50 -8.23
C SER A 864 -61.14 -20.94 -7.68
N MET A 865 -61.95 -21.87 -8.20
CA MET A 865 -61.99 -23.26 -7.75
C MET A 865 -60.83 -24.08 -8.32
N ILE A 866 -60.35 -23.74 -9.52
CA ILE A 866 -59.20 -24.37 -10.16
C ILE A 866 -58.12 -23.32 -10.35
N TYR A 867 -56.96 -23.55 -9.77
CA TYR A 867 -55.80 -22.66 -9.91
C TYR A 867 -54.49 -23.43 -9.83
N PHE A 868 -53.44 -22.81 -10.35
CA PHE A 868 -52.07 -23.26 -10.22
C PHE A 868 -51.16 -22.05 -10.07
N SER A 869 -50.27 -22.08 -9.08
CA SER A 869 -49.22 -21.07 -8.87
C SER A 869 -47.85 -21.73 -9.01
N ILE A 870 -47.06 -21.27 -9.98
CA ILE A 870 -45.69 -21.75 -10.21
C ILE A 870 -44.77 -21.29 -9.08
N LEU A 871 -44.99 -20.07 -8.58
CA LEU A 871 -44.13 -19.46 -7.56
C LEU A 871 -44.34 -20.06 -6.16
N ASP A 872 -45.34 -20.92 -5.98
CA ASP A 872 -45.50 -21.73 -4.77
C ASP A 872 -44.53 -22.93 -4.76
N GLN A 873 -43.96 -23.27 -5.93
CA GLN A 873 -43.09 -24.44 -6.11
C GLN A 873 -41.62 -24.08 -6.29
N ILE A 874 -41.32 -22.96 -6.95
CA ILE A 874 -39.96 -22.52 -7.30
C ILE A 874 -39.80 -21.01 -7.13
N SER A 875 -38.56 -20.55 -6.94
CA SER A 875 -38.26 -19.12 -6.94
C SER A 875 -38.48 -18.54 -8.34
N TYR A 876 -38.99 -17.31 -8.43
CA TYR A 876 -39.17 -16.62 -9.72
C TYR A 876 -37.84 -16.43 -10.47
N THR A 877 -36.72 -16.30 -9.75
CA THR A 877 -35.37 -16.20 -10.35
C THR A 877 -34.96 -17.49 -11.06
N ASP A 878 -35.57 -18.61 -10.67
CA ASP A 878 -35.29 -19.92 -11.23
C ASP A 878 -36.19 -20.22 -12.44
N LEU A 879 -37.18 -19.37 -12.73
CA LEU A 879 -38.10 -19.56 -13.88
C LEU A 879 -37.35 -19.71 -15.19
N THR A 880 -36.32 -18.89 -15.39
CA THR A 880 -35.38 -18.93 -16.52
C THR A 880 -34.74 -20.31 -16.73
N PHE A 881 -34.63 -21.11 -15.66
CA PHE A 881 -33.96 -22.42 -15.64
C PHE A 881 -34.91 -23.57 -15.30
N SER A 882 -36.21 -23.28 -15.21
CA SER A 882 -37.22 -24.24 -14.79
C SER A 882 -38.13 -24.61 -15.93
N SER A 883 -38.60 -25.84 -15.90
CA SER A 883 -39.60 -26.33 -16.83
C SER A 883 -40.52 -27.31 -16.11
N ASN A 884 -41.81 -27.27 -16.42
CA ASN A 884 -42.78 -28.27 -15.96
C ASN A 884 -42.73 -29.56 -16.80
N ILE A 885 -41.90 -29.57 -17.84
CA ILE A 885 -41.57 -30.70 -18.70
C ILE A 885 -40.06 -30.97 -18.51
N ASN A 886 -39.69 -32.17 -18.04
CA ASN A 886 -38.29 -32.52 -17.77
C ASN A 886 -37.44 -32.37 -19.05
N ASP A 887 -36.52 -31.40 -19.06
CA ASP A 887 -35.38 -31.33 -19.98
C ASP A 887 -34.07 -31.64 -19.23
#